data_AF-A0A2K2VBF1-F1
#
_entry.id   AF-A0A2K2VBF1-F1
#
_cell.length_a   1.000
_cell.length_b   1.000
_cell.length_c   1.000
_cell.angle_alpha   90.00
_cell.angle_beta   90.00
_cell.angle_gamma   90.00
#
_symmetry.space_group_name_H-M   'P 1'
#
loop_
_entity.id
_entity.type
_entity.pdbx_description
1 polymer ?
#
loop_
_entity_poly.entity_id
_entity_poly.type
_entity_poly.pdbx_seq_one_letter_code
_entity_poly.pdbx_strand_id
1 'polypeptide(L)'
;ERQLTGKVELMKSDIAPGKEKIGKILSQNSPVLILMDEVLEYITKASGIKVGETNLGSQTLAFIQELCETVASIDKAFLVLTLPSSILEHYDENAERAFEKLLKITGRMEEIYAPVADEEIVHVIRKRLFENIDEQEVKKVVDEFIEHARKEGLLTNDELNGYRERFKNSYPFKPEVIDILYKRWGSFPTFQRTRGVLRLLSLVIHDSLNKDSPFIRLSDFNLSNDEIRRELIKHIGQEYDSVISQDIISPDSGSKKVDEDIGSAYKSYQLGTAVSTAIFMMSFSGKGEQGCSIKEVKLSVITPDFNSTIIDTAINKLREKLFYLSDDGLYFTNKPNLNRIIVNREENIRADEILQEERILIEKGISKTFLKPYLYPKFSRDVPDNQELKLVILNKEKPNNDILENSGDNPRVYRNTLIFLCIDENGKEELHSYLRKLLALRSIEKDAKLKLTEEQKKTIQNKIKELEEIKFQKLRNCYRRIYLPSKDGFKEKDMGISTNFGKLDLSKEVYDYLKSEGVILEKLAPLALVNKYLAGNTYVDIRKLYDSLLSTPGEIMLASKDVLIECIKQGVKTGSFALGYLKGDKIECKYFKEEPVINLIENEIIVKSDLCEQKEISIEKPIEELAPSPLPPEREEEKEYFSSIQLELKVPVGGLSKVANILNFLQTKFSNHDIKVIISVSNGKLDVKDFEDKIREALNQAKIQILKEEKN
;
A
#
# COMPACT_ATOMS: atom_id res chain seq x y z
N GLU A 1 14.24 72.73 -18.83
CA GLU A 1 15.12 73.92 -18.82
C GLU A 1 16.20 73.83 -17.74
N ARG A 2 15.86 73.82 -16.44
CA ARG A 2 16.85 73.81 -15.33
C ARG A 2 17.98 72.79 -15.46
N GLN A 3 17.65 71.55 -15.85
CA GLN A 3 18.65 70.48 -16.00
C GLN A 3 19.67 70.76 -17.12
N LEU A 4 19.29 71.55 -18.14
CA LEU A 4 20.13 71.86 -19.29
C LEU A 4 20.87 73.19 -19.11
N THR A 5 20.23 74.20 -18.52
CA THR A 5 20.74 75.59 -18.48
C THR A 5 21.10 76.08 -17.08
N GLY A 6 20.84 75.29 -16.03
CA GLY A 6 21.04 75.66 -14.62
C GLY A 6 19.97 76.58 -14.03
N LYS A 7 19.03 77.10 -14.84
CA LYS A 7 17.99 78.05 -14.43
C LYS A 7 16.68 77.83 -15.19
N VAL A 8 15.59 78.49 -14.78
CA VAL A 8 14.30 78.46 -15.49
C VAL A 8 13.88 79.89 -15.81
N GLU A 9 14.05 80.31 -17.06
CA GLU A 9 13.73 81.66 -17.54
C GLU A 9 12.66 81.63 -18.64
N LEU A 10 12.78 80.72 -19.60
CA LEU A 10 11.89 80.64 -20.77
C LEU A 10 10.59 79.89 -20.49
N MET A 11 10.61 78.89 -19.59
CA MET A 11 9.49 77.99 -19.29
C MET A 11 8.94 78.16 -17.86
N LYS A 12 8.95 79.37 -17.28
CA LYS A 12 8.58 79.62 -15.87
C LYS A 12 7.07 79.49 -15.54
N SER A 13 6.21 79.38 -16.55
CA SER A 13 4.75 79.34 -16.39
C SER A 13 4.23 77.91 -16.09
N ASP A 14 3.12 77.80 -15.37
CA ASP A 14 2.37 76.54 -15.17
C ASP A 14 1.51 76.12 -16.38
N ILE A 15 1.59 76.89 -17.47
CA ILE A 15 0.94 76.64 -18.76
C ILE A 15 1.99 76.06 -19.72
N ALA A 16 1.58 75.11 -20.56
CA ALA A 16 2.45 74.52 -21.57
C ALA A 16 3.19 75.62 -22.39
N PRO A 17 4.53 75.57 -22.50
CA PRO A 17 5.36 76.67 -22.97
C PRO A 17 5.35 76.87 -24.49
N GLY A 18 4.80 75.92 -25.26
CA GLY A 18 4.82 75.92 -26.72
C GLY A 18 6.09 75.31 -27.32
N LYS A 19 5.96 74.76 -28.53
CA LYS A 19 7.04 74.08 -29.26
C LYS A 19 8.27 74.95 -29.50
N GLU A 20 8.10 76.24 -29.81
CA GLU A 20 9.23 77.13 -30.11
C GLU A 20 10.21 77.26 -28.94
N LYS A 21 9.69 77.38 -27.72
CA LYS A 21 10.51 77.50 -26.52
C LYS A 21 11.21 76.18 -26.18
N ILE A 22 10.50 75.07 -26.30
CA ILE A 22 11.07 73.73 -26.13
C ILE A 22 12.17 73.50 -27.17
N GLY A 23 11.90 73.82 -28.44
CA GLY A 23 12.81 73.58 -29.55
C GLY A 23 14.08 74.42 -29.44
N LYS A 24 13.95 75.69 -29.05
CA LYS A 24 15.12 76.55 -28.78
C LYS A 24 16.03 75.95 -27.71
N ILE A 25 15.46 75.49 -26.60
CA ILE A 25 16.23 74.93 -25.49
C ILE A 25 16.87 73.59 -25.88
N LEU A 26 16.14 72.68 -26.50
CA LEU A 26 16.66 71.37 -26.88
C LEU A 26 17.75 71.51 -27.96
N SER A 27 17.51 72.29 -29.02
CA SER A 27 18.48 72.48 -30.11
C SER A 27 19.78 73.13 -29.66
N GLN A 28 19.73 74.06 -28.70
CA GLN A 28 20.94 74.71 -28.15
C GLN A 28 21.78 73.78 -27.27
N ASN A 29 21.21 72.68 -26.78
CA ASN A 29 21.87 71.77 -25.85
C ASN A 29 22.01 70.35 -26.43
N SER A 30 21.75 70.16 -27.73
CA SER A 30 21.93 68.89 -28.43
C SER A 30 23.39 68.40 -28.39
N PRO A 31 23.65 67.10 -28.17
CA PRO A 31 22.68 66.01 -28.05
C PRO A 31 21.99 65.95 -26.68
N VAL A 32 20.68 65.67 -26.66
CA VAL A 32 19.88 65.56 -25.42
C VAL A 32 19.15 64.22 -25.35
N LEU A 33 19.29 63.52 -24.21
CA LEU A 33 18.45 62.40 -23.82
C LEU A 33 17.52 62.83 -22.69
N ILE A 34 16.22 62.71 -22.90
CA ILE A 34 15.19 63.02 -21.93
C ILE A 34 14.59 61.71 -21.44
N LEU A 35 14.70 61.44 -20.14
CA LEU A 35 14.12 60.26 -19.49
C LEU A 35 13.00 60.72 -18.55
N MET A 36 11.80 60.20 -18.75
CA MET A 36 10.62 60.53 -17.98
C MET A 36 9.96 59.24 -17.51
N ASP A 37 10.10 58.95 -16.22
CA ASP A 37 9.58 57.74 -15.58
C ASP A 37 8.23 58.03 -14.88
N GLU A 38 7.32 57.06 -14.89
CA GLU A 38 6.03 57.07 -14.17
C GLU A 38 5.17 58.32 -14.44
N VAL A 39 5.17 58.79 -15.69
CA VAL A 39 4.55 60.05 -16.09
C VAL A 39 3.05 60.12 -15.75
N LEU A 40 2.34 58.99 -15.83
CA LEU A 40 0.93 58.89 -15.48
C LEU A 40 0.67 59.23 -13.99
N GLU A 41 1.53 58.75 -13.09
CA GLU A 41 1.37 59.00 -11.66
C GLU A 41 1.51 60.49 -11.36
N TYR A 42 2.47 61.14 -12.03
CA TYR A 42 2.67 62.58 -11.92
C TYR A 42 1.47 63.36 -12.43
N ILE A 43 0.91 63.00 -13.59
CA ILE A 43 -0.27 63.68 -14.16
C ILE A 43 -1.49 63.54 -13.26
N THR A 44 -1.69 62.36 -12.68
CA THR A 44 -2.79 62.10 -11.75
C THR A 44 -2.72 63.04 -10.54
N LYS A 45 -1.54 63.14 -9.91
CA LYS A 45 -1.30 64.06 -8.77
C LYS A 45 -1.42 65.53 -9.19
N ALA A 46 -0.86 65.89 -10.35
CA ALA A 46 -0.90 67.26 -10.89
C ALA A 46 -2.33 67.71 -11.23
N SER A 47 -3.24 66.79 -11.56
CA SER A 47 -4.64 67.13 -11.84
C SER A 47 -5.37 67.76 -10.65
N GLY A 48 -4.85 67.63 -9.42
CA GLY A 48 -5.36 68.30 -8.24
C GLY A 48 -5.03 69.80 -8.14
N ILE A 49 -4.08 70.30 -8.95
CA ILE A 49 -3.66 71.71 -8.93
C ILE A 49 -4.40 72.47 -10.03
N LYS A 50 -5.15 73.52 -9.67
CA LYS A 50 -5.88 74.37 -10.64
C LYS A 50 -4.94 75.31 -11.37
N VAL A 51 -5.13 75.46 -12.69
CA VAL A 51 -4.37 76.38 -13.55
C VAL A 51 -5.35 77.07 -14.50
N GLY A 52 -5.72 78.32 -14.21
CA GLY A 52 -6.78 79.02 -14.93
C GLY A 52 -8.11 78.25 -14.86
N GLU A 53 -8.75 78.05 -16.02
CA GLU A 53 -9.98 77.25 -16.18
C GLU A 53 -9.73 75.74 -16.26
N THR A 54 -8.47 75.29 -16.22
CA THR A 54 -8.09 73.87 -16.28
C THR A 54 -7.29 73.45 -15.05
N ASN A 55 -6.50 72.38 -15.17
CA ASN A 55 -5.63 71.89 -14.11
C ASN A 55 -4.23 71.60 -14.66
N LEU A 56 -3.25 71.50 -13.76
CA LEU A 56 -1.86 71.26 -14.11
C LEU A 56 -1.67 69.91 -14.80
N GLY A 57 -2.47 68.90 -14.50
CA GLY A 57 -2.46 67.61 -15.22
C GLY A 57 -2.82 67.77 -16.71
N SER A 58 -3.81 68.60 -17.03
CA SER A 58 -4.19 68.91 -18.42
C SER A 58 -3.10 69.70 -19.14
N GLN A 59 -2.46 70.65 -18.45
CA GLN A 59 -1.30 71.37 -18.98
C GLN A 59 -0.08 70.46 -19.16
N THR A 60 0.10 69.46 -18.30
CA THR A 60 1.17 68.47 -18.40
C THR A 60 0.97 67.56 -19.61
N LEU A 61 -0.27 67.13 -19.89
CA LEU A 61 -0.60 66.40 -21.12
C LEU A 61 -0.30 67.24 -22.37
N ALA A 62 -0.69 68.53 -22.37
CA ALA A 62 -0.38 69.44 -23.47
C ALA A 62 1.13 69.62 -23.65
N PHE A 63 1.88 69.78 -22.55
CA PHE A 63 3.34 69.86 -22.57
C PHE A 63 3.98 68.59 -23.14
N ILE A 64 3.52 67.39 -22.76
CA ILE A 64 4.05 66.13 -23.29
C ILE A 64 3.81 66.05 -24.80
N GLN A 65 2.64 66.49 -25.28
CA GLN A 65 2.37 66.55 -26.71
C GLN A 65 3.34 67.49 -27.43
N GLU A 66 3.52 68.71 -26.92
CA GLU A 66 4.46 69.68 -27.48
C GLU A 66 5.91 69.15 -27.44
N LEU A 67 6.28 68.46 -26.36
CA LEU A 67 7.60 67.87 -26.17
C LEU A 67 7.87 66.75 -27.17
N CYS A 68 6.97 65.78 -27.31
CA CYS A 68 7.08 64.69 -28.29
C CYS A 68 7.20 65.24 -29.71
N GLU A 69 6.35 66.21 -30.07
CA GLU A 69 6.36 66.81 -31.40
C GLU A 69 7.64 67.62 -31.66
N THR A 70 8.20 68.26 -30.64
CA THR A 70 9.44 69.02 -30.77
C THR A 70 10.67 68.10 -30.85
N VAL A 71 10.75 67.08 -30.01
CA VAL A 71 11.86 66.11 -30.01
C VAL A 71 11.94 65.41 -31.36
N ALA A 72 10.81 65.00 -31.93
CA ALA A 72 10.76 64.38 -33.27
C ALA A 72 11.29 65.27 -34.40
N SER A 73 11.32 66.60 -34.20
CA SER A 73 11.83 67.57 -35.18
C SER A 73 13.33 67.87 -35.04
N ILE A 74 14.00 67.32 -34.03
CA ILE A 74 15.41 67.61 -33.71
C ILE A 74 16.26 66.33 -33.87
N ASP A 75 17.22 66.37 -34.78
CA ASP A 75 18.08 65.23 -35.17
C ASP A 75 18.82 64.56 -33.99
N LYS A 76 19.22 65.33 -32.97
CA LYS A 76 20.02 64.85 -31.83
C LYS A 76 19.27 64.95 -30.49
N ALA A 77 17.96 64.77 -30.50
CA ALA A 77 17.15 64.70 -29.28
C ALA A 77 16.42 63.36 -29.22
N PHE A 78 16.45 62.72 -28.05
CA PHE A 78 15.75 61.45 -27.81
C PHE A 78 14.92 61.55 -26.54
N LEU A 79 13.68 61.06 -26.59
CA LEU A 79 12.74 61.07 -25.46
C LEU A 79 12.31 59.64 -25.15
N VAL A 80 12.53 59.23 -23.90
CA VAL A 80 12.04 57.96 -23.35
C VAL A 80 11.02 58.28 -22.28
N LEU A 81 9.79 57.82 -22.51
CA LEU A 81 8.66 57.93 -21.59
C LEU A 81 8.28 56.52 -21.13
N THR A 82 8.16 56.29 -19.83
CA THR A 82 7.64 55.01 -19.32
C THR A 82 6.16 55.13 -19.01
N LEU A 83 5.40 54.14 -19.47
CA LEU A 83 3.96 54.03 -19.25
C LEU A 83 3.63 52.68 -18.62
N PRO A 84 2.64 52.64 -17.72
CA PRO A 84 2.19 51.39 -17.15
C PRO A 84 1.61 50.49 -18.24
N SER A 85 1.90 49.19 -18.16
CA SER A 85 1.38 48.18 -19.10
C SER A 85 -0.11 47.90 -18.89
N SER A 86 -0.67 48.25 -17.72
CA SER A 86 -2.11 48.22 -17.44
C SER A 86 -2.43 49.14 -16.25
N ILE A 87 -3.69 49.57 -16.15
CA ILE A 87 -4.19 50.49 -15.10
C ILE A 87 -4.68 49.73 -13.85
N LEU A 88 -4.59 48.40 -13.86
CA LEU A 88 -5.56 47.51 -13.21
C LEU A 88 -5.56 47.41 -11.68
N GLU A 89 -4.82 48.22 -10.92
CA GLU A 89 -4.83 48.07 -9.44
C GLU A 89 -4.89 49.35 -8.59
N HIS A 90 -4.70 50.58 -9.09
CA HIS A 90 -4.52 51.73 -8.17
C HIS A 90 -4.97 53.12 -8.66
N TYR A 91 -5.88 53.22 -9.63
CA TYR A 91 -6.16 54.51 -10.29
C TYR A 91 -7.66 54.81 -10.44
N ASP A 92 -8.10 55.99 -9.97
CA ASP A 92 -9.46 56.52 -10.13
C ASP A 92 -9.80 56.79 -11.63
N GLU A 93 -11.08 56.99 -11.98
CA GLU A 93 -11.53 57.30 -13.37
C GLU A 93 -10.71 58.41 -14.07
N ASN A 94 -10.21 59.38 -13.29
CA ASN A 94 -9.40 60.48 -13.82
C ASN A 94 -8.03 60.01 -14.36
N ALA A 95 -7.43 59.02 -13.70
CA ALA A 95 -6.16 58.45 -14.13
C ALA A 95 -6.33 57.54 -15.35
N GLU A 96 -7.46 56.83 -15.45
CA GLU A 96 -7.86 56.11 -16.66
C GLU A 96 -7.95 57.05 -17.88
N ARG A 97 -8.67 58.17 -17.72
CA ARG A 97 -8.79 59.20 -18.77
C ARG A 97 -7.44 59.85 -19.12
N ALA A 98 -6.58 60.08 -18.12
CA ALA A 98 -5.25 60.62 -18.34
C ALA A 98 -4.37 59.65 -19.13
N PHE A 99 -4.44 58.35 -18.82
CA PHE A 99 -3.72 57.31 -19.52
C PHE A 99 -4.15 57.19 -20.99
N GLU A 100 -5.46 57.16 -21.27
CA GLU A 100 -5.96 57.12 -22.65
C GLU A 100 -5.51 58.32 -23.47
N LYS A 101 -5.54 59.52 -22.88
CA LYS A 101 -5.07 60.74 -23.53
C LYS A 101 -3.56 60.67 -23.81
N LEU A 102 -2.80 60.17 -22.86
CA LEU A 102 -1.36 60.05 -23.00
C LEU A 102 -1.00 59.02 -24.08
N LEU A 103 -1.64 57.85 -24.11
CA LEU A 103 -1.49 56.87 -25.20
C LEU A 103 -1.81 57.46 -26.57
N LYS A 104 -2.84 58.30 -26.68
CA LYS A 104 -3.17 59.00 -27.94
C LYS A 104 -2.10 60.02 -28.35
N ILE A 105 -1.42 60.65 -27.39
CA ILE A 105 -0.35 61.61 -27.64
C ILE A 105 0.90 60.88 -28.10
N THR A 106 1.32 59.83 -27.38
CA THR A 106 2.55 59.09 -27.70
C THR A 106 2.40 58.21 -28.94
N GLY A 107 1.25 57.55 -29.11
CA GLY A 107 0.98 56.65 -30.24
C GLY A 107 0.92 57.30 -31.62
N ARG A 108 0.90 58.64 -31.71
CA ARG A 108 0.98 59.37 -33.00
C ARG A 108 2.40 59.49 -33.55
N MET A 109 3.42 59.28 -32.72
CA MET A 109 4.82 59.58 -33.01
C MET A 109 5.75 58.38 -32.78
N GLU A 110 5.18 57.19 -32.54
CA GLU A 110 5.89 56.04 -31.95
C GLU A 110 6.51 55.08 -32.98
N GLU A 111 7.74 54.66 -32.66
CA GLU A 111 8.19 53.27 -32.83
C GLU A 111 8.06 52.61 -31.44
N ILE A 112 7.09 51.72 -31.26
CA ILE A 112 6.84 51.05 -29.96
C ILE A 112 8.03 50.12 -29.66
N TYR A 113 8.90 50.51 -28.73
CA TYR A 113 9.97 49.66 -28.24
C TYR A 113 9.52 48.97 -26.95
N ALA A 114 9.34 47.65 -26.98
CA ALA A 114 9.14 46.87 -25.76
C ALA A 114 10.43 46.99 -24.92
N PRO A 115 10.38 47.46 -23.65
CA PRO A 115 11.56 47.90 -22.91
C PRO A 115 12.66 46.84 -22.71
N VAL A 116 12.30 45.56 -22.79
CA VAL A 116 13.23 44.42 -22.72
C VAL A 116 12.61 43.27 -23.51
N ALA A 117 13.26 42.82 -24.58
CA ALA A 117 12.90 41.54 -25.21
C ALA A 117 13.26 40.37 -24.27
N ASP A 118 12.56 39.24 -24.34
CA ASP A 118 12.83 38.07 -23.47
C ASP A 118 14.28 37.59 -23.52
N GLU A 119 15.03 37.93 -24.56
CA GLU A 119 16.46 37.61 -24.73
C GLU A 119 17.39 38.58 -23.99
N GLU A 120 17.00 39.84 -23.79
CA GLU A 120 17.82 40.89 -23.18
C GLU A 120 17.84 40.81 -21.64
N ILE A 121 16.84 40.16 -21.05
CA ILE A 121 16.70 40.04 -19.60
C ILE A 121 17.92 39.39 -18.95
N VAL A 122 18.55 38.45 -19.65
CA VAL A 122 19.73 37.73 -19.18
C VAL A 122 20.88 38.70 -18.93
N HIS A 123 21.11 39.63 -19.87
CA HIS A 123 22.13 40.66 -19.76
C HIS A 123 21.81 41.69 -18.67
N VAL A 124 20.53 42.03 -18.49
CA VAL A 124 20.08 42.91 -17.40
C VAL A 124 20.37 42.29 -16.03
N ILE A 125 20.01 41.00 -15.84
CA ILE A 125 20.26 40.26 -14.60
C ILE A 125 21.76 40.23 -14.30
N ARG A 126 22.56 39.82 -15.28
CA ARG A 126 24.01 39.73 -15.17
C ARG A 126 24.62 41.08 -14.76
N LYS A 127 24.23 42.18 -15.42
CA LYS A 127 24.79 43.52 -15.15
C LYS A 127 24.34 44.13 -13.82
N ARG A 128 23.15 43.75 -13.32
CA ARG A 128 22.61 44.25 -12.05
C ARG A 128 23.18 43.51 -10.83
N LEU A 129 23.45 42.21 -10.97
CA LEU A 129 23.91 41.36 -9.86
C LEU A 129 25.43 41.28 -9.74
N PHE A 130 26.16 41.46 -10.85
CA PHE A 130 27.61 41.35 -10.89
C PHE A 130 28.24 42.60 -11.48
N GLU A 131 29.24 43.14 -10.78
CA GLU A 131 29.97 44.33 -11.21
C GLU A 131 30.85 44.02 -12.43
N ASN A 132 31.64 42.95 -12.34
CA ASN A 132 32.56 42.47 -13.37
C ASN A 132 32.55 40.93 -13.45
N ILE A 133 32.71 40.39 -14.66
CA ILE A 133 32.83 38.96 -14.92
C ILE A 133 33.95 38.75 -15.93
N ASP A 134 34.87 37.83 -15.66
CA ASP A 134 35.99 37.50 -16.55
C ASP A 134 35.52 36.60 -17.70
N GLU A 135 35.34 37.18 -18.89
CA GLU A 135 34.89 36.48 -20.10
C GLU A 135 35.81 35.32 -20.52
N GLN A 136 37.11 35.39 -20.22
CA GLN A 136 38.02 34.29 -20.55
C GLN A 136 37.72 33.08 -19.66
N GLU A 137 37.44 33.31 -18.39
CA GLU A 137 37.10 32.26 -17.44
C GLU A 137 35.70 31.70 -17.70
N VAL A 138 34.72 32.56 -18.02
CA VAL A 138 33.38 32.12 -18.48
C VAL A 138 33.50 31.12 -19.62
N LYS A 139 34.31 31.44 -20.63
CA LYS A 139 34.49 30.56 -21.78
C LYS A 139 35.06 29.20 -21.37
N LYS A 140 36.05 29.15 -20.48
CA LYS A 140 36.63 27.87 -20.01
C LYS A 140 35.60 27.03 -19.26
N VAL A 141 34.91 27.62 -18.28
CA VAL A 141 33.92 26.92 -17.44
C VAL A 141 32.75 26.40 -18.28
N VAL A 142 32.23 27.24 -19.19
CA VAL A 142 31.14 26.84 -20.07
C VAL A 142 31.60 25.75 -21.05
N ASP A 143 32.79 25.89 -21.64
CA ASP A 143 33.30 24.90 -22.59
C ASP A 143 33.53 23.53 -21.92
N GLU A 144 34.08 23.51 -20.69
CA GLU A 144 34.22 22.30 -19.88
C GLU A 144 32.86 21.63 -19.61
N PHE A 145 31.86 22.42 -19.18
CA PHE A 145 30.52 21.90 -18.97
C PHE A 145 29.91 21.32 -20.26
N ILE A 146 30.07 22.01 -21.40
CA ILE A 146 29.53 21.56 -22.69
C ILE A 146 30.16 20.24 -23.12
N GLU A 147 31.48 20.08 -22.95
CA GLU A 147 32.16 18.82 -23.24
C GLU A 147 31.66 17.68 -22.35
N HIS A 148 31.45 17.95 -21.05
CA HIS A 148 30.86 16.99 -20.13
C HIS A 148 29.43 16.61 -20.53
N ALA A 149 28.57 17.60 -20.81
CA ALA A 149 27.20 17.36 -21.24
C ALA A 149 27.10 16.56 -22.56
N ARG A 150 28.05 16.79 -23.49
CA ARG A 150 28.19 15.98 -24.72
C ARG A 150 28.56 14.54 -24.39
N LYS A 151 29.57 14.33 -23.53
CA LYS A 151 30.04 13.00 -23.12
C LYS A 151 28.93 12.19 -22.43
N GLU A 152 28.12 12.86 -21.62
CA GLU A 152 26.97 12.29 -20.93
C GLU A 152 25.73 12.11 -21.82
N GLY A 153 25.76 12.58 -23.07
CA GLY A 153 24.65 12.47 -24.01
C GLY A 153 23.40 13.27 -23.61
N LEU A 154 23.57 14.34 -22.82
CA LEU A 154 22.46 15.15 -22.30
C LEU A 154 21.89 16.13 -23.31
N LEU A 155 22.66 16.48 -24.35
CA LEU A 155 22.28 17.41 -25.41
C LEU A 155 22.66 16.79 -26.76
N THR A 156 21.81 16.97 -27.76
CA THR A 156 22.14 16.58 -29.14
C THR A 156 23.18 17.53 -29.73
N ASN A 157 23.87 17.11 -30.80
CA ASN A 157 24.88 17.96 -31.45
C ASN A 157 24.31 19.31 -31.91
N ASP A 158 23.05 19.35 -32.34
CA ASP A 158 22.36 20.58 -32.76
C ASP A 158 22.03 21.49 -31.56
N GLU A 159 21.70 20.92 -30.40
CA GLU A 159 21.40 21.66 -29.17
C GLU A 159 22.65 22.29 -28.53
N LEU A 160 23.83 21.67 -28.66
CA LEU A 160 25.06 22.07 -27.96
C LEU A 160 25.48 23.51 -28.24
N ASN A 161 25.44 23.95 -29.51
CA ASN A 161 25.88 25.30 -29.89
C ASN A 161 24.93 26.36 -29.31
N GLY A 162 23.61 26.14 -29.44
CA GLY A 162 22.61 27.03 -28.85
C GLY A 162 22.71 27.09 -27.33
N TYR A 163 22.91 25.94 -26.68
CA TYR A 163 23.07 25.88 -25.23
C TYR A 163 24.34 26.58 -24.75
N ARG A 164 25.47 26.42 -25.46
CA ARG A 164 26.74 27.09 -25.15
C ARG A 164 26.58 28.61 -25.12
N GLU A 165 25.98 29.19 -26.14
CA GLU A 165 25.79 30.65 -26.19
C GLU A 165 24.81 31.14 -25.12
N ARG A 166 23.73 30.41 -24.90
CA ARG A 166 22.79 30.71 -23.80
C ARG A 166 23.48 30.67 -22.44
N PHE A 167 24.38 29.71 -22.20
CA PHE A 167 25.09 29.59 -20.94
C PHE A 167 26.11 30.72 -20.77
N LYS A 168 26.88 31.09 -21.80
CA LYS A 168 27.77 32.27 -21.74
C LYS A 168 27.01 33.55 -21.40
N ASN A 169 25.83 33.74 -22.00
CA ASN A 169 25.02 34.92 -21.74
C ASN A 169 24.47 34.95 -20.31
N SER A 170 24.04 33.79 -19.79
CA SER A 170 23.44 33.65 -18.45
C SER A 170 24.42 33.45 -17.31
N TYR A 171 25.70 33.19 -17.61
CA TYR A 171 26.74 33.01 -16.60
C TYR A 171 26.76 34.19 -15.59
N PRO A 172 26.82 33.93 -14.28
CA PRO A 172 27.14 32.64 -13.62
C PRO A 172 25.95 31.73 -13.34
N PHE A 173 24.79 31.95 -13.96
CA PHE A 173 23.63 31.07 -13.83
C PHE A 173 23.61 30.05 -14.97
N LYS A 174 23.25 28.80 -14.65
CA LYS A 174 22.85 27.84 -15.67
C LYS A 174 21.62 28.33 -16.44
N PRO A 175 21.48 28.04 -17.75
CA PRO A 175 20.34 28.49 -18.55
C PRO A 175 18.97 28.15 -17.96
N GLU A 176 18.83 26.99 -17.31
CA GLU A 176 17.58 26.53 -16.69
C GLU A 176 17.14 27.42 -15.54
N VAL A 177 18.08 28.05 -14.82
CA VAL A 177 17.75 28.98 -13.72
C VAL A 177 16.95 30.14 -14.25
N ILE A 178 17.43 30.76 -15.34
CA ILE A 178 16.75 31.92 -15.95
C ILE A 178 15.44 31.48 -16.61
N ASP A 179 15.45 30.36 -17.34
CA ASP A 179 14.23 29.85 -17.98
C ASP A 179 13.11 29.59 -16.97
N ILE A 180 13.40 28.87 -15.89
CA ILE A 180 12.40 28.50 -14.89
C ILE A 180 11.91 29.74 -14.15
N LEU A 181 12.81 30.63 -13.73
CA LEU A 181 12.42 31.84 -13.02
C LEU A 181 11.60 32.80 -13.88
N TYR A 182 11.92 32.94 -15.16
CA TYR A 182 11.25 33.93 -16.01
C TYR A 182 9.99 33.37 -16.71
N LYS A 183 10.07 32.16 -17.27
CA LYS A 183 8.96 31.55 -18.03
C LYS A 183 7.91 30.91 -17.11
N ARG A 184 8.34 30.26 -16.03
CA ARG A 184 7.43 29.59 -15.09
C ARG A 184 7.07 30.50 -13.91
N TRP A 185 8.03 30.86 -13.05
CA TRP A 185 7.75 31.70 -11.88
C TRP A 185 7.29 33.11 -12.27
N GLY A 186 7.89 33.71 -13.30
CA GLY A 186 7.49 35.00 -13.85
C GLY A 186 6.09 35.03 -14.47
N SER A 187 5.43 33.88 -14.63
CA SER A 187 4.04 33.85 -15.06
C SER A 187 3.03 34.07 -13.92
N PHE A 188 3.46 33.98 -12.65
CA PHE A 188 2.59 34.35 -11.53
C PHE A 188 2.36 35.88 -11.49
N PRO A 189 1.11 36.36 -11.40
CA PRO A 189 0.83 37.80 -11.34
C PRO A 189 1.50 38.50 -10.15
N THR A 190 1.61 37.79 -9.02
CA THR A 190 2.25 38.30 -7.80
C THR A 190 3.78 38.30 -7.89
N PHE A 191 4.37 37.56 -8.83
CA PHE A 191 5.81 37.49 -9.03
C PHE A 191 6.24 38.56 -10.04
N GLN A 192 6.69 39.71 -9.53
CA GLN A 192 7.12 40.85 -10.34
C GLN A 192 8.31 40.50 -11.25
N ARG A 193 8.08 39.88 -12.42
CA ARG A 193 9.08 39.24 -13.32
C ARG A 193 10.52 39.68 -13.07
N THR A 194 10.90 40.89 -13.48
CA THR A 194 12.29 41.36 -13.37
C THR A 194 12.74 41.63 -11.92
N ARG A 195 11.93 42.32 -11.11
CA ARG A 195 12.29 42.68 -9.72
C ARG A 195 12.33 41.47 -8.79
N GLY A 196 11.35 40.56 -8.95
CA GLY A 196 11.26 39.30 -8.23
C GLY A 196 12.42 38.38 -8.54
N VAL A 197 12.79 38.22 -9.83
CA VAL A 197 13.99 37.46 -10.21
C VAL A 197 15.25 38.05 -9.59
N LEU A 198 15.48 39.37 -9.72
CA LEU A 198 16.68 40.01 -9.16
C LEU A 198 16.78 39.83 -7.64
N ARG A 199 15.66 40.01 -6.92
CA ARG A 199 15.59 39.84 -5.47
C ARG A 199 15.87 38.39 -5.05
N LEU A 200 15.24 37.42 -5.72
CA LEU A 200 15.44 36.00 -5.39
C LEU A 200 16.88 35.56 -5.69
N LEU A 201 17.41 35.94 -6.85
CA LEU A 201 18.79 35.60 -7.23
C LEU A 201 19.83 36.29 -6.32
N SER A 202 19.58 37.51 -5.84
CA SER A 202 20.51 38.14 -4.90
C SER A 202 20.61 37.38 -3.57
N LEU A 203 19.48 36.83 -3.08
CA LEU A 203 19.47 35.96 -1.90
C LEU A 203 20.24 34.65 -2.15
N VAL A 204 20.03 34.02 -3.31
CA VAL A 204 20.70 32.77 -3.70
C VAL A 204 22.21 32.96 -3.87
N ILE A 205 22.64 34.07 -4.48
CA ILE A 205 24.06 34.43 -4.60
C ILE A 205 24.66 34.57 -3.20
N HIS A 206 24.01 35.34 -2.32
CA HIS A 206 24.49 35.56 -0.95
C HIS A 206 24.63 34.24 -0.17
N ASP A 207 23.68 33.32 -0.28
CA ASP A 207 23.74 31.97 0.31
C ASP A 207 24.87 31.11 -0.28
N SER A 208 25.31 31.40 -1.51
CA SER A 208 26.28 30.60 -2.26
C SER A 208 27.71 31.15 -2.23
N LEU A 209 27.96 32.32 -1.64
CA LEU A 209 29.30 32.96 -1.63
C LEU A 209 30.42 32.09 -1.02
N ASN A 210 30.08 31.19 -0.10
CA ASN A 210 31.06 30.32 0.58
C ASN A 210 31.13 28.91 -0.03
N LYS A 211 30.47 28.67 -1.18
CA LYS A 211 30.45 27.37 -1.85
C LYS A 211 31.42 27.40 -3.02
N ASP A 212 32.27 26.37 -3.13
CA ASP A 212 33.19 26.19 -4.26
C ASP A 212 32.43 25.64 -5.49
N SER A 213 31.48 26.41 -6.02
CA SER A 213 30.74 26.04 -7.23
C SER A 213 30.99 27.06 -8.35
N PRO A 214 31.34 26.62 -9.57
CA PRO A 214 31.67 27.53 -10.67
C PRO A 214 30.45 28.25 -11.26
N PHE A 215 29.23 27.77 -10.99
CA PHE A 215 27.99 28.37 -11.49
C PHE A 215 26.80 27.99 -10.59
N ILE A 216 25.73 28.79 -10.66
CA ILE A 216 24.49 28.60 -9.90
C ILE A 216 23.48 27.78 -10.71
N ARG A 217 22.92 26.76 -10.07
CA ARG A 217 21.93 25.81 -10.58
C ARG A 217 20.61 25.96 -9.84
N LEU A 218 19.56 25.28 -10.31
CA LEU A 218 18.28 25.24 -9.57
C LEU A 218 18.41 24.51 -8.23
N SER A 219 19.33 23.55 -8.13
CA SER A 219 19.61 22.84 -6.87
C SER A 219 20.22 23.73 -5.79
N ASP A 220 20.77 24.89 -6.16
CA ASP A 220 21.45 25.79 -5.23
C ASP A 220 20.48 26.77 -4.53
N PHE A 221 19.18 26.72 -4.87
CA PHE A 221 18.11 27.45 -4.20
C PHE A 221 17.87 26.80 -2.83
N ASN A 222 18.71 27.14 -1.85
CA ASN A 222 18.70 26.55 -0.52
C ASN A 222 17.36 26.75 0.20
N LEU A 223 16.46 25.77 0.12
CA LEU A 223 15.14 25.83 0.76
C LEU A 223 15.20 25.78 2.29
N SER A 224 16.36 25.48 2.89
CA SER A 224 16.55 25.59 4.33
C SER A 224 16.71 27.06 4.76
N ASN A 225 17.11 27.95 3.84
CA ASN A 225 17.16 29.38 4.08
C ASN A 225 15.74 29.97 4.08
N ASP A 226 15.32 30.49 5.22
CA ASP A 226 13.99 31.04 5.45
C ASP A 226 13.62 32.17 4.48
N GLU A 227 14.56 33.03 4.10
CA GLU A 227 14.29 34.17 3.21
C GLU A 227 14.00 33.69 1.79
N ILE A 228 14.83 32.77 1.27
CA ILE A 228 14.64 32.14 -0.05
C ILE A 228 13.33 31.37 -0.06
N ARG A 229 13.07 30.56 0.96
CA ARG A 229 11.85 29.74 1.06
C ARG A 229 10.59 30.60 1.08
N ARG A 230 10.54 31.66 1.90
CA ARG A 230 9.38 32.58 1.98
C ARG A 230 9.15 33.34 0.67
N GLU A 231 10.22 33.72 -0.02
CA GLU A 231 10.13 34.41 -1.31
C GLU A 231 9.46 33.53 -2.39
N LEU A 232 9.64 32.21 -2.33
CA LEU A 232 8.95 31.26 -3.22
C LEU A 232 7.52 30.97 -2.75
N ILE A 233 7.33 30.63 -1.46
CA ILE A 233 6.06 30.17 -0.89
C ILE A 233 4.94 31.21 -1.05
N LYS A 234 5.24 32.51 -0.97
CA LYS A 234 4.24 33.57 -1.11
C LYS A 234 3.49 33.55 -2.46
N HIS A 235 4.02 32.86 -3.47
CA HIS A 235 3.39 32.72 -4.79
C HIS A 235 2.62 31.41 -4.98
N ILE A 236 3.01 30.34 -4.28
CA ILE A 236 2.49 28.98 -4.49
C ILE A 236 1.58 28.49 -3.36
N GLY A 237 1.54 29.19 -2.22
CA GLY A 237 0.69 28.87 -1.07
C GLY A 237 1.47 28.32 0.13
N GLN A 238 0.98 28.65 1.33
CA GLN A 238 1.60 28.29 2.62
C GLN A 238 1.65 26.78 2.89
N GLU A 239 0.77 26.00 2.25
CA GLU A 239 0.76 24.55 2.35
C GLU A 239 2.09 23.90 1.94
N TYR A 240 2.85 24.52 1.03
CA TYR A 240 4.12 23.99 0.55
C TYR A 240 5.27 24.15 1.56
N ASP A 241 5.12 24.96 2.61
CA ASP A 241 6.11 25.00 3.70
C ASP A 241 6.22 23.64 4.39
N SER A 242 5.07 23.00 4.62
CA SER A 242 5.00 21.65 5.21
C SER A 242 5.54 20.58 4.25
N VAL A 243 5.33 20.74 2.95
CA VAL A 243 5.85 19.85 1.91
C VAL A 243 7.37 19.90 1.87
N ILE A 244 7.94 21.10 1.79
CA ILE A 244 9.40 21.32 1.81
C ILE A 244 10.00 20.75 3.09
N SER A 245 9.36 21.02 4.23
CA SER A 245 9.76 20.49 5.54
C SER A 245 9.84 18.98 5.54
N GLN A 246 8.77 18.29 5.11
CA GLN A 246 8.67 16.84 5.18
C GLN A 246 9.60 16.13 4.18
N ASP A 247 9.68 16.63 2.95
CA ASP A 247 10.32 15.90 1.86
C ASP A 247 11.75 16.36 1.56
N ILE A 248 12.11 17.61 1.86
CA ILE A 248 13.38 18.21 1.44
C ILE A 248 14.28 18.55 2.63
N ILE A 249 13.83 19.37 3.58
CA ILE A 249 14.74 20.04 4.53
C ILE A 249 14.90 19.37 5.90
N SER A 250 13.88 18.68 6.43
CA SER A 250 13.97 18.08 7.78
C SER A 250 15.12 17.06 7.87
N PRO A 251 15.76 16.88 9.04
CA PRO A 251 16.86 15.90 9.19
C PRO A 251 16.47 14.47 8.80
N ASP A 252 15.20 14.11 8.99
CA ASP A 252 14.60 12.83 8.66
C ASP A 252 13.80 12.85 7.34
N SER A 253 13.96 13.90 6.53
CA SER A 253 13.25 14.05 5.25
C SER A 253 13.64 12.95 4.27
N GLY A 254 12.74 12.70 3.31
CA GLY A 254 12.99 11.72 2.25
C GLY A 254 14.26 12.05 1.45
N SER A 255 14.49 13.33 1.12
CA SER A 255 15.72 13.79 0.46
C SER A 255 16.98 13.51 1.25
N LYS A 256 17.00 13.81 2.56
CA LYS A 256 18.18 13.55 3.41
C LYS A 256 18.48 12.06 3.52
N LYS A 257 17.44 11.24 3.62
CA LYS A 257 17.56 9.78 3.55
C LYS A 257 18.07 9.29 2.19
N VAL A 258 17.81 10.00 1.10
CA VAL A 258 18.39 9.66 -0.21
C VAL A 258 19.86 10.10 -0.30
N ASP A 259 20.23 11.24 0.29
CA ASP A 259 21.62 11.71 0.36
C ASP A 259 22.54 10.69 1.04
N GLU A 260 22.05 10.00 2.08
CA GLU A 260 22.80 8.96 2.78
C GLU A 260 22.88 7.63 2.01
N ASP A 261 21.87 7.34 1.20
CA ASP A 261 21.68 6.07 0.50
C ASP A 261 22.41 5.93 -0.84
N ILE A 262 22.72 7.05 -1.51
CA ILE A 262 23.28 7.07 -2.88
C ILE A 262 24.74 6.57 -2.93
N GLY A 263 25.38 6.41 -1.77
CA GLY A 263 26.73 5.87 -1.63
C GLY A 263 27.73 6.93 -1.16
N SER A 264 28.76 6.49 -0.43
CA SER A 264 29.70 7.38 0.29
C SER A 264 30.46 8.34 -0.62
N ALA A 265 30.77 7.96 -1.86
CA ALA A 265 31.47 8.79 -2.84
C ALA A 265 30.69 10.04 -3.28
N TYR A 266 29.36 10.02 -3.17
CA TYR A 266 28.49 11.12 -3.62
C TYR A 266 27.89 11.93 -2.47
N LYS A 267 28.22 11.60 -1.22
CA LYS A 267 27.61 12.19 -0.02
C LYS A 267 27.81 13.71 0.08
N SER A 268 28.93 14.23 -0.42
CA SER A 268 29.23 15.67 -0.47
C SER A 268 28.30 16.46 -1.39
N TYR A 269 27.76 15.83 -2.45
CA TYR A 269 26.91 16.50 -3.42
C TYR A 269 25.44 16.57 -3.00
N GLN A 270 25.05 15.82 -1.95
CA GLN A 270 23.68 15.81 -1.42
C GLN A 270 22.63 15.66 -2.53
N LEU A 271 22.80 14.65 -3.39
CA LEU A 271 22.03 14.50 -4.62
C LEU A 271 20.52 14.33 -4.40
N GLY A 272 20.10 13.70 -3.31
CA GLY A 272 18.69 13.64 -2.93
C GLY A 272 18.10 15.00 -2.59
N THR A 273 18.85 15.87 -1.91
CA THR A 273 18.44 17.27 -1.66
C THR A 273 18.49 18.10 -2.95
N ALA A 274 19.57 17.99 -3.72
CA ALA A 274 19.80 18.77 -4.93
C ALA A 274 18.75 18.48 -6.02
N VAL A 275 18.47 17.20 -6.27
CA VAL A 275 17.48 16.76 -7.26
C VAL A 275 16.07 17.16 -6.85
N SER A 276 15.68 16.96 -5.58
CA SER A 276 14.38 17.42 -5.09
C SER A 276 14.20 18.93 -5.19
N THR A 277 15.23 19.70 -4.87
CA THR A 277 15.18 21.17 -4.97
C THR A 277 14.99 21.60 -6.44
N ALA A 278 15.71 20.98 -7.38
CA ALA A 278 15.52 21.26 -8.81
C ALA A 278 14.11 20.90 -9.28
N ILE A 279 13.59 19.71 -8.92
CA ILE A 279 12.22 19.31 -9.25
C ILE A 279 11.20 20.27 -8.63
N PHE A 280 11.40 20.68 -7.38
CA PHE A 280 10.55 21.65 -6.69
C PHE A 280 10.50 22.97 -7.44
N MET A 281 11.66 23.53 -7.81
CA MET A 281 11.75 24.76 -8.60
C MET A 281 11.04 24.63 -9.96
N MET A 282 11.05 23.45 -10.57
CA MET A 282 10.35 23.16 -11.83
C MET A 282 8.85 22.87 -11.63
N SER A 283 8.35 22.63 -10.42
CA SER A 283 6.98 22.13 -10.21
C SER A 283 5.88 23.16 -10.45
N PHE A 284 6.21 24.45 -10.47
CA PHE A 284 5.24 25.54 -10.38
C PHE A 284 5.26 26.47 -11.59
N SER A 285 4.07 26.84 -12.08
CA SER A 285 3.86 27.84 -13.13
C SER A 285 2.49 28.50 -12.96
N GLY A 286 2.43 29.83 -13.13
CA GLY A 286 1.18 30.60 -13.15
C GLY A 286 0.27 30.27 -14.36
N LYS A 287 0.78 29.57 -15.38
CA LYS A 287 0.01 29.08 -16.54
C LYS A 287 -0.56 27.67 -16.36
N GLY A 288 -0.33 27.02 -15.22
CA GLY A 288 -0.78 25.66 -14.95
C GLY A 288 0.11 24.55 -15.55
N GLU A 289 1.25 24.88 -16.16
CA GLU A 289 2.27 23.91 -16.54
C GLU A 289 2.90 23.27 -15.30
N GLN A 290 2.91 21.94 -15.23
CA GLN A 290 3.49 21.19 -14.11
C GLN A 290 4.42 20.10 -14.64
N GLY A 291 5.46 19.78 -13.87
CA GLY A 291 6.36 18.68 -14.19
C GLY A 291 7.63 19.06 -14.94
N CYS A 292 8.55 18.12 -14.95
CA CYS A 292 9.76 18.12 -15.77
C CYS A 292 10.11 16.69 -16.20
N SER A 293 10.85 16.60 -17.30
CA SER A 293 11.46 15.37 -17.78
C SER A 293 12.74 15.04 -16.99
N ILE A 294 13.15 13.77 -17.04
CA ILE A 294 14.44 13.34 -16.46
C ILE A 294 15.61 14.09 -17.12
N LYS A 295 15.53 14.35 -18.43
CA LYS A 295 16.55 15.12 -19.17
C LYS A 295 16.72 16.53 -18.59
N GLU A 296 15.62 17.24 -18.31
CA GLU A 296 15.65 18.58 -17.71
C GLU A 296 16.25 18.58 -16.30
N VAL A 297 15.86 17.61 -15.46
CA VAL A 297 16.41 17.49 -14.10
C VAL A 297 17.91 17.21 -14.14
N LYS A 298 18.33 16.27 -15.00
CA LYS A 298 19.76 15.97 -15.20
C LYS A 298 20.52 17.20 -15.63
N LEU A 299 20.04 17.88 -16.67
CA LEU A 299 20.71 19.06 -17.21
C LEU A 299 20.82 20.16 -16.15
N SER A 300 19.81 20.33 -15.30
CA SER A 300 19.82 21.32 -14.24
C SER A 300 20.81 21.03 -13.10
N VAL A 301 20.97 19.76 -12.70
CA VAL A 301 21.73 19.37 -11.50
C VAL A 301 23.18 18.99 -11.80
N ILE A 302 23.45 18.43 -12.98
CA ILE A 302 24.74 17.85 -13.36
C ILE A 302 25.90 18.85 -13.26
N THR A 303 27.04 18.37 -12.75
CA THR A 303 28.34 19.05 -12.79
C THR A 303 29.39 18.12 -13.41
N PRO A 304 30.55 18.66 -13.83
CA PRO A 304 31.66 17.84 -14.34
C PRO A 304 32.18 16.77 -13.37
N ASP A 305 31.84 16.87 -12.07
CA ASP A 305 32.39 16.02 -11.01
C ASP A 305 31.79 14.60 -10.98
N PHE A 306 30.64 14.37 -11.62
CA PHE A 306 29.96 13.06 -11.61
C PHE A 306 29.19 12.77 -12.90
N ASN A 307 28.90 11.50 -13.13
CA ASN A 307 28.13 11.00 -14.27
C ASN A 307 26.62 11.13 -14.04
N SER A 308 25.86 11.43 -15.09
CA SER A 308 24.42 11.70 -15.03
C SER A 308 23.56 10.51 -14.60
N THR A 309 24.05 9.27 -14.70
CA THR A 309 23.31 8.05 -14.27
C THR A 309 23.05 8.01 -12.77
N ILE A 310 23.89 8.66 -11.96
CA ILE A 310 23.66 8.76 -10.51
C ILE A 310 22.41 9.59 -10.19
N ILE A 311 22.05 10.52 -11.09
CA ILE A 311 20.83 11.33 -10.97
C ILE A 311 19.61 10.44 -11.21
N ASP A 312 19.65 9.47 -12.13
CA ASP A 312 18.55 8.51 -12.30
C ASP A 312 18.34 7.69 -11.02
N THR A 313 19.44 7.23 -10.42
CA THR A 313 19.42 6.51 -9.14
C THR A 313 18.81 7.37 -8.04
N ALA A 314 19.17 8.66 -7.98
CA ALA A 314 18.59 9.61 -7.04
C ALA A 314 17.08 9.78 -7.26
N ILE A 315 16.64 10.00 -8.50
CA ILE A 315 15.22 10.16 -8.86
C ILE A 315 14.42 8.92 -8.45
N ASN A 316 14.94 7.72 -8.72
CA ASN A 316 14.26 6.48 -8.37
C ASN A 316 14.11 6.33 -6.85
N LYS A 317 15.17 6.58 -6.09
CA LYS A 317 15.11 6.57 -4.62
C LYS A 317 14.19 7.68 -4.07
N LEU A 318 14.15 8.85 -4.70
CA LEU A 318 13.24 9.93 -4.29
C LEU A 318 11.77 9.55 -4.56
N ARG A 319 11.47 8.93 -5.70
CA ARG A 319 10.13 8.37 -5.97
C ARG A 319 9.70 7.36 -4.91
N GLU A 320 10.65 6.67 -4.28
CA GLU A 320 10.38 5.71 -3.21
C GLU A 320 10.13 6.35 -1.84
N LYS A 321 10.86 7.45 -1.53
CA LYS A 321 10.91 8.03 -0.18
C LYS A 321 10.11 9.33 0.01
N LEU A 322 9.85 10.10 -1.05
CA LEU A 322 9.13 11.37 -0.95
C LEU A 322 7.62 11.15 -0.85
N PHE A 323 6.95 11.88 0.04
CA PHE A 323 5.50 11.78 0.23
C PHE A 323 4.72 12.63 -0.77
N TYR A 324 5.27 13.75 -1.22
CA TYR A 324 4.55 14.77 -2.00
C TYR A 324 5.01 14.86 -3.45
N LEU A 325 5.97 14.03 -3.85
CA LEU A 325 6.32 13.85 -5.26
C LEU A 325 5.20 13.06 -5.97
N SER A 326 4.76 13.57 -7.11
CA SER A 326 3.70 12.94 -7.91
C SER A 326 4.12 11.56 -8.45
N ASP A 327 3.16 10.65 -8.60
CA ASP A 327 3.36 9.36 -9.28
C ASP A 327 3.37 9.52 -10.82
N ASP A 328 2.62 10.49 -11.34
CA ASP A 328 2.41 10.69 -12.78
C ASP A 328 3.56 11.45 -13.47
N GLY A 329 4.45 12.07 -12.70
CA GLY A 329 5.54 12.88 -13.25
C GLY A 329 6.46 13.43 -12.18
N LEU A 330 7.52 14.14 -12.60
CA LEU A 330 8.45 14.78 -11.66
C LEU A 330 7.96 16.18 -11.30
N TYR A 331 7.06 16.26 -10.33
CA TYR A 331 6.65 17.52 -9.71
C TYR A 331 6.10 17.28 -8.30
N PHE A 332 6.23 18.30 -7.45
CA PHE A 332 5.66 18.32 -6.11
C PHE A 332 4.18 18.74 -6.15
N THR A 333 3.39 18.07 -5.33
CA THR A 333 1.99 18.41 -5.09
C THR A 333 1.78 18.76 -3.61
N ASN A 334 0.66 19.38 -3.27
CA ASN A 334 0.27 19.60 -1.87
C ASN A 334 -0.51 18.41 -1.27
N LYS A 335 -0.68 17.31 -2.04
CA LYS A 335 -1.40 16.11 -1.61
C LYS A 335 -0.39 14.98 -1.40
N PRO A 336 -0.35 14.37 -0.21
CA PRO A 336 0.57 13.27 0.02
C PRO A 336 0.13 12.03 -0.75
N ASN A 337 1.09 11.28 -1.27
CA ASN A 337 0.90 10.04 -1.98
C ASN A 337 0.45 8.95 -1.01
N LEU A 338 -0.77 8.45 -1.21
CA LEU A 338 -1.39 7.48 -0.33
C LEU A 338 -0.57 6.19 -0.20
N ASN A 339 0.01 5.68 -1.29
CA ASN A 339 0.81 4.46 -1.25
C ASN A 339 2.08 4.66 -0.43
N ARG A 340 2.70 5.85 -0.49
CA ARG A 340 3.89 6.20 0.30
C ARG A 340 3.57 6.30 1.79
N ILE A 341 2.44 6.92 2.13
CA ILE A 341 1.95 6.95 3.51
C ILE A 341 1.77 5.52 4.04
N ILE A 342 1.16 4.62 3.26
CA ILE A 342 0.94 3.22 3.66
C ILE A 342 2.26 2.50 3.92
N VAL A 343 3.19 2.51 2.96
CA VAL A 343 4.49 1.83 3.08
C VAL A 343 5.27 2.36 4.28
N ASN A 344 5.36 3.67 4.45
CA ASN A 344 6.06 4.25 5.58
C ASN A 344 5.39 3.89 6.93
N ARG A 345 4.04 3.82 6.97
CA ARG A 345 3.35 3.40 8.18
C ARG A 345 3.59 1.92 8.47
N GLU A 346 3.66 1.06 7.45
CA GLU A 346 4.01 -0.36 7.58
C GLU A 346 5.41 -0.57 8.16
N GLU A 347 6.40 0.19 7.68
CA GLU A 347 7.79 0.13 8.19
C GLU A 347 7.90 0.53 9.67
N ASN A 348 7.01 1.41 10.13
CA ASN A 348 6.97 1.90 11.50
C ASN A 348 6.12 1.03 12.46
N ILE A 349 5.42 -0.02 11.97
CA ILE A 349 4.71 -0.95 12.84
C ILE A 349 5.71 -1.86 13.54
N ARG A 350 5.67 -1.88 14.87
CA ARG A 350 6.60 -2.69 15.66
C ARG A 350 6.18 -4.16 15.68
N ALA A 351 7.17 -5.05 15.85
CA ALA A 351 6.92 -6.49 15.89
C ALA A 351 6.01 -6.92 17.07
N ASP A 352 6.08 -6.23 18.20
CA ASP A 352 5.20 -6.50 19.35
C ASP A 352 3.73 -6.13 19.10
N GLU A 353 3.47 -5.09 18.32
CA GLU A 353 2.10 -4.74 17.90
C GLU A 353 1.48 -5.82 17.01
N ILE A 354 2.28 -6.42 16.12
CA ILE A 354 1.87 -7.54 15.25
C ILE A 354 1.52 -8.75 16.10
N LEU A 355 2.39 -9.13 17.04
CA LEU A 355 2.17 -10.28 17.93
C LEU A 355 0.94 -10.08 18.84
N GLN A 356 0.71 -8.84 19.30
CA GLN A 356 -0.47 -8.50 20.09
C GLN A 356 -1.76 -8.63 19.27
N GLU A 357 -1.79 -8.10 18.05
CA GLU A 357 -2.97 -8.22 17.19
C GLU A 357 -3.22 -9.68 16.80
N GLU A 358 -2.17 -10.45 16.48
CA GLU A 358 -2.26 -11.90 16.22
C GLU A 358 -2.95 -12.63 17.37
N ARG A 359 -2.53 -12.37 18.61
CA ARG A 359 -3.14 -12.94 19.81
C ARG A 359 -4.63 -12.56 19.93
N ILE A 360 -4.96 -11.29 19.71
CA ILE A 360 -6.35 -10.80 19.73
C ILE A 360 -7.19 -11.50 18.66
N LEU A 361 -6.62 -11.80 17.49
CA LEU A 361 -7.32 -12.50 16.42
C LEU A 361 -7.67 -13.93 16.81
N ILE A 362 -6.71 -14.63 17.42
CA ILE A 362 -6.90 -16.00 17.90
C ILE A 362 -7.97 -16.04 19.00
N GLU A 363 -7.89 -15.15 19.99
CA GLU A 363 -8.86 -15.07 21.08
C GLU A 363 -10.29 -14.77 20.60
N LYS A 364 -10.45 -13.95 19.55
CA LYS A 364 -11.75 -13.66 18.94
C LYS A 364 -12.25 -14.78 18.02
N GLY A 365 -11.34 -15.57 17.45
CA GLY A 365 -11.62 -16.63 16.48
C GLY A 365 -11.82 -18.00 17.08
N ILE A 366 -11.91 -18.12 18.41
CA ILE A 366 -11.99 -19.41 19.11
C ILE A 366 -13.15 -19.43 20.11
N SER A 367 -13.97 -20.48 20.07
CA SER A 367 -14.92 -20.79 21.14
C SER A 367 -14.43 -21.90 22.07
N LYS A 368 -15.06 -22.01 23.24
CA LYS A 368 -14.78 -23.06 24.24
C LYS A 368 -15.77 -24.24 24.18
N THR A 369 -16.50 -24.36 23.07
CA THR A 369 -17.67 -25.24 22.95
C THR A 369 -17.28 -26.69 22.73
N PHE A 370 -16.30 -26.94 21.85
CA PHE A 370 -15.91 -28.29 21.43
C PHE A 370 -14.61 -28.75 22.08
N LEU A 371 -13.61 -27.87 22.13
CA LEU A 371 -12.32 -28.11 22.77
C LEU A 371 -12.05 -26.99 23.77
N LYS A 372 -11.30 -27.27 24.84
CA LYS A 372 -10.84 -26.24 25.79
C LYS A 372 -9.54 -25.61 25.26
N PRO A 373 -9.56 -24.35 24.79
CA PRO A 373 -8.37 -23.73 24.23
C PRO A 373 -7.40 -23.23 25.30
N TYR A 374 -6.11 -23.45 25.09
CA TYR A 374 -4.99 -22.93 25.87
C TYR A 374 -4.02 -22.23 24.94
N LEU A 375 -4.06 -20.89 24.93
CA LEU A 375 -3.28 -20.06 24.03
C LEU A 375 -1.90 -19.77 24.61
N TYR A 376 -0.85 -20.18 23.89
CA TYR A 376 0.56 -19.92 24.21
C TYR A 376 0.94 -20.23 25.67
N PRO A 377 0.66 -21.45 26.18
CA PRO A 377 1.14 -21.85 27.49
C PRO A 377 2.66 -21.73 27.54
N LYS A 378 3.17 -21.16 28.64
CA LYS A 378 4.62 -21.04 28.87
C LYS A 378 5.17 -22.27 29.55
N PHE A 379 4.36 -22.91 30.40
CA PHE A 379 4.74 -24.05 31.22
C PHE A 379 3.69 -25.15 31.15
N SER A 380 4.10 -26.40 31.39
CA SER A 380 3.19 -27.56 31.45
C SER A 380 2.04 -27.42 32.47
N ARG A 381 2.24 -26.63 33.55
CA ARG A 381 1.19 -26.31 34.55
C ARG A 381 0.08 -25.40 34.05
N ASP A 382 0.30 -24.68 32.94
CA ASP A 382 -0.71 -23.79 32.36
C ASP A 382 -1.83 -24.58 31.67
N VAL A 383 -1.59 -25.88 31.42
CA VAL A 383 -2.55 -26.82 30.86
C VAL A 383 -2.90 -27.85 31.95
N PRO A 384 -4.12 -27.86 32.50
CA PRO A 384 -4.50 -28.76 33.59
C PRO A 384 -4.44 -30.23 33.15
N ASP A 385 -4.30 -31.16 34.08
CA ASP A 385 -4.40 -32.59 33.81
C ASP A 385 -5.78 -33.11 34.22
N ASN A 386 -6.74 -33.03 33.30
CA ASN A 386 -8.12 -33.47 33.48
C ASN A 386 -8.61 -34.26 32.25
N GLN A 387 -9.83 -34.79 32.28
CA GLN A 387 -10.37 -35.65 31.22
C GLN A 387 -10.93 -34.88 30.00
N GLU A 388 -10.98 -33.55 30.03
CA GLU A 388 -11.51 -32.74 28.92
C GLU A 388 -10.53 -32.71 27.74
N LEU A 389 -11.04 -32.68 26.50
CA LEU A 389 -10.20 -32.46 25.33
C LEU A 389 -9.68 -31.01 25.30
N LYS A 390 -8.38 -30.85 25.11
CA LYS A 390 -7.66 -29.58 25.20
C LYS A 390 -7.04 -29.23 23.87
N LEU A 391 -7.27 -28.01 23.42
CA LEU A 391 -6.62 -27.44 22.23
C LEU A 391 -5.49 -26.52 22.68
N VAL A 392 -4.26 -26.99 22.61
CA VAL A 392 -3.06 -26.22 22.96
C VAL A 392 -2.56 -25.51 21.71
N ILE A 393 -2.60 -24.18 21.69
CA ILE A 393 -2.23 -23.37 20.52
C ILE A 393 -0.86 -22.77 20.74
N LEU A 394 0.06 -23.01 19.80
CA LEU A 394 1.46 -22.63 19.89
C LEU A 394 1.88 -21.78 18.71
N ASN A 395 2.58 -20.67 18.98
CA ASN A 395 3.32 -19.91 17.96
C ASN A 395 4.69 -20.56 17.73
N LYS A 396 4.69 -21.86 17.39
CA LYS A 396 5.85 -22.70 17.08
C LYS A 396 5.45 -23.70 16.00
N GLU A 397 6.39 -24.12 15.17
CA GLU A 397 6.15 -25.15 14.15
C GLU A 397 5.75 -26.49 14.75
N LYS A 398 6.33 -26.83 15.92
CA LYS A 398 6.12 -28.12 16.59
C LYS A 398 5.97 -27.96 18.10
N PRO A 399 5.16 -28.80 18.75
CA PRO A 399 5.08 -28.84 20.21
C PRO A 399 6.33 -29.45 20.83
N ASN A 400 6.58 -29.15 22.10
CA ASN A 400 7.58 -29.83 22.92
C ASN A 400 6.93 -30.95 23.74
N ASN A 401 7.75 -31.92 24.16
CA ASN A 401 7.27 -33.03 24.99
C ASN A 401 6.85 -32.61 26.40
N ASP A 402 7.33 -31.48 26.93
CA ASP A 402 7.07 -31.10 28.33
C ASP A 402 5.56 -30.99 28.65
N ILE A 403 4.78 -30.34 27.79
CA ILE A 403 3.32 -30.23 28.00
C ILE A 403 2.64 -31.60 27.84
N LEU A 404 3.17 -32.49 26.98
CA LEU A 404 2.66 -33.83 26.76
C LEU A 404 2.94 -34.76 27.95
N GLU A 405 4.14 -34.68 28.53
CA GLU A 405 4.64 -35.61 29.54
C GLU A 405 4.38 -35.14 30.96
N ASN A 406 4.25 -33.83 31.20
CA ASN A 406 4.14 -33.24 32.54
C ASN A 406 2.91 -32.31 32.69
N SER A 407 2.54 -32.08 33.94
CA SER A 407 1.64 -30.99 34.38
C SER A 407 2.23 -30.36 35.65
N GLY A 408 3.08 -29.35 35.46
CA GLY A 408 3.91 -28.82 36.53
C GLY A 408 4.98 -29.83 36.91
N ASP A 409 5.07 -30.15 38.19
CA ASP A 409 6.09 -31.06 38.74
C ASP A 409 5.65 -32.54 38.70
N ASN A 410 4.42 -32.81 38.26
CA ASN A 410 3.84 -34.16 38.19
C ASN A 410 3.83 -34.70 36.75
N PRO A 411 4.09 -35.99 36.53
CA PRO A 411 3.83 -36.65 35.25
C PRO A 411 2.35 -36.55 34.86
N ARG A 412 2.08 -36.26 33.58
CA ARG A 412 0.74 -36.14 33.04
C ARG A 412 0.11 -37.51 32.83
N VAL A 413 -1.10 -37.70 33.35
CA VAL A 413 -1.89 -38.93 33.21
C VAL A 413 -2.71 -38.89 31.91
N TYR A 414 -3.49 -37.83 31.67
CA TYR A 414 -4.45 -37.78 30.56
C TYR A 414 -3.83 -37.28 29.25
N ARG A 415 -2.75 -37.93 28.81
CA ARG A 415 -1.95 -37.50 27.65
C ARG A 415 -2.73 -37.52 26.33
N ASN A 416 -3.65 -38.47 26.15
CA ASN A 416 -4.48 -38.59 24.94
C ASN A 416 -5.66 -37.60 24.90
N THR A 417 -5.66 -36.57 25.76
CA THR A 417 -6.63 -35.46 25.72
C THR A 417 -6.07 -34.19 25.09
N LEU A 418 -4.78 -34.18 24.74
CA LEU A 418 -4.09 -33.01 24.20
C LEU A 418 -4.15 -33.01 22.66
N ILE A 419 -4.52 -31.88 22.10
CA ILE A 419 -4.46 -31.59 20.67
C ILE A 419 -3.63 -30.32 20.53
N PHE A 420 -2.50 -30.39 19.84
CA PHE A 420 -1.63 -29.24 19.63
C PHE A 420 -1.90 -28.63 18.26
N LEU A 421 -2.19 -27.34 18.21
CA LEU A 421 -2.30 -26.56 16.98
C LEU A 421 -1.11 -25.61 16.87
N CYS A 422 -0.31 -25.83 15.84
CA CYS A 422 0.95 -25.16 15.59
C CYS A 422 0.89 -24.36 14.28
N ILE A 423 1.85 -23.46 14.14
CA ILE A 423 1.97 -22.61 12.96
C ILE A 423 2.64 -23.36 11.79
N ASP A 424 2.38 -22.87 10.60
CA ASP A 424 3.17 -23.09 9.40
C ASP A 424 4.01 -21.83 9.12
N GLU A 425 5.33 -21.95 8.93
CA GLU A 425 6.21 -20.78 8.79
C GLU A 425 5.85 -19.89 7.60
N ASN A 426 5.52 -20.49 6.44
CA ASN A 426 5.09 -19.71 5.27
C ASN A 426 3.78 -18.97 5.59
N GLY A 427 2.84 -19.64 6.27
CA GLY A 427 1.60 -19.02 6.74
C GLY A 427 1.82 -17.89 7.76
N LYS A 428 2.87 -17.98 8.58
CA LYS A 428 3.24 -16.94 9.56
C LYS A 428 3.79 -15.69 8.89
N GLU A 429 4.72 -15.83 7.94
CA GLU A 429 5.23 -14.68 7.18
C GLU A 429 4.09 -13.93 6.46
N GLU A 430 3.18 -14.68 5.83
CA GLU A 430 1.99 -14.11 5.19
C GLU A 430 1.06 -13.42 6.19
N LEU A 431 0.79 -14.03 7.34
CA LEU A 431 -0.06 -13.45 8.38
C LEU A 431 0.58 -12.17 8.95
N HIS A 432 1.88 -12.17 9.21
CA HIS A 432 2.59 -11.01 9.75
C HIS A 432 2.63 -9.85 8.76
N SER A 433 2.88 -10.13 7.48
CA SER A 433 2.79 -9.14 6.41
C SER A 433 1.37 -8.55 6.29
N TYR A 434 0.35 -9.42 6.31
CA TYR A 434 -1.05 -9.02 6.31
C TYR A 434 -1.42 -8.13 7.52
N LEU A 435 -1.01 -8.52 8.73
CA LEU A 435 -1.28 -7.78 9.96
C LEU A 435 -0.57 -6.42 9.97
N ARG A 436 0.68 -6.36 9.51
CA ARG A 436 1.45 -5.12 9.38
C ARG A 436 0.69 -4.11 8.51
N LYS A 437 0.22 -4.55 7.34
CA LYS A 437 -0.59 -3.73 6.43
C LYS A 437 -1.93 -3.29 7.03
N LEU A 438 -2.64 -4.20 7.69
CA LEU A 438 -3.91 -3.88 8.34
C LEU A 438 -3.73 -2.85 9.47
N LEU A 439 -2.70 -3.01 10.31
CA LEU A 439 -2.36 -2.09 11.39
C LEU A 439 -1.94 -0.72 10.85
N ALA A 440 -1.11 -0.69 9.80
CA ALA A 440 -0.73 0.53 9.10
C ALA A 440 -1.96 1.31 8.60
N LEU A 441 -2.86 0.65 7.87
CA LEU A 441 -4.08 1.27 7.33
C LEU A 441 -5.00 1.80 8.44
N ARG A 442 -5.24 1.01 9.50
CA ARG A 442 -6.03 1.46 10.66
C ARG A 442 -5.36 2.62 11.40
N SER A 443 -4.03 2.64 11.46
CA SER A 443 -3.28 3.74 12.06
C SER A 443 -3.39 5.02 11.25
N ILE A 444 -3.41 4.92 9.91
CA ILE A 444 -3.62 6.07 9.01
C ILE A 444 -5.05 6.59 9.15
N GLU A 445 -6.05 5.71 9.15
CA GLU A 445 -7.46 6.09 9.30
C GLU A 445 -7.74 6.86 10.60
N LYS A 446 -7.04 6.52 11.68
CA LYS A 446 -7.18 7.16 13.00
C LYS A 446 -6.37 8.45 13.17
N ASP A 447 -5.43 8.75 12.27
CA ASP A 447 -4.51 9.87 12.42
C ASP A 447 -5.12 11.17 11.90
N ALA A 448 -5.67 11.97 12.83
CA ALA A 448 -6.30 13.25 12.50
C ALA A 448 -5.31 14.32 12.00
N LYS A 449 -3.99 14.13 12.14
CA LYS A 449 -2.98 15.07 11.64
C LYS A 449 -2.74 14.91 10.15
N LEU A 450 -2.99 13.72 9.59
CA LEU A 450 -2.87 13.46 8.16
C LEU A 450 -4.04 14.10 7.41
N LYS A 451 -3.75 15.14 6.63
CA LYS A 451 -4.71 15.81 5.75
C LYS A 451 -4.98 14.99 4.49
N LEU A 452 -5.72 13.89 4.63
CA LEU A 452 -6.15 13.04 3.52
C LEU A 452 -7.37 13.61 2.81
N THR A 453 -7.43 13.46 1.48
CA THR A 453 -8.62 13.80 0.71
C THR A 453 -9.76 12.81 0.99
N GLU A 454 -11.00 13.19 0.70
CA GLU A 454 -12.16 12.28 0.88
C GLU A 454 -12.05 11.01 0.03
N GLU A 455 -11.47 11.11 -1.17
CA GLU A 455 -11.18 9.97 -2.03
C GLU A 455 -10.12 9.03 -1.41
N GLN A 456 -9.06 9.58 -0.83
CA GLN A 456 -8.03 8.80 -0.13
C GLN A 456 -8.61 8.09 1.10
N LYS A 457 -9.47 8.78 1.89
CA LYS A 457 -10.17 8.18 3.04
C LYS A 457 -11.04 7.01 2.60
N LYS A 458 -11.84 7.19 1.54
CA LYS A 458 -12.68 6.13 0.98
C LYS A 458 -11.84 4.94 0.49
N THR A 459 -10.69 5.22 -0.14
CA THR A 459 -9.75 4.18 -0.59
C THR A 459 -9.18 3.38 0.58
N ILE A 460 -8.77 4.04 1.66
CA ILE A 460 -8.28 3.35 2.89
C ILE A 460 -9.40 2.50 3.49
N GLN A 461 -10.60 3.05 3.63
CA GLN A 461 -11.75 2.33 4.19
C GLN A 461 -12.09 1.07 3.38
N ASN A 462 -12.05 1.15 2.05
CA ASN A 462 -12.27 -0.01 1.19
C ASN A 462 -11.17 -1.07 1.38
N LYS A 463 -9.88 -0.66 1.37
CA LYS A 463 -8.75 -1.57 1.63
C LYS A 463 -8.86 -2.25 3.01
N ILE A 464 -9.27 -1.54 4.05
CA ILE A 464 -9.48 -2.12 5.38
C ILE A 464 -10.60 -3.16 5.34
N LYS A 465 -11.74 -2.86 4.70
CA LYS A 465 -12.86 -3.81 4.56
C LYS A 465 -12.43 -5.08 3.84
N GLU A 466 -11.76 -4.96 2.70
CA GLU A 466 -11.23 -6.11 1.94
C GLU A 466 -10.29 -6.98 2.78
N LEU A 467 -9.40 -6.36 3.55
CA LEU A 467 -8.51 -7.10 4.45
C LEU A 467 -9.26 -7.79 5.59
N GLU A 468 -10.29 -7.17 6.17
CA GLU A 468 -11.09 -7.80 7.23
C GLU A 468 -11.85 -9.03 6.74
N GLU A 469 -12.26 -9.08 5.47
CA GLU A 469 -12.97 -10.24 4.89
C GLU A 469 -12.09 -11.50 4.82
N ILE A 470 -10.80 -11.35 4.52
CA ILE A 470 -9.83 -12.46 4.40
C ILE A 470 -9.09 -12.78 5.71
N LYS A 471 -9.42 -12.08 6.78
CA LYS A 471 -8.70 -12.13 8.07
C LYS A 471 -8.62 -13.52 8.69
N PHE A 472 -9.76 -14.20 8.75
CA PHE A 472 -9.81 -15.55 9.32
C PHE A 472 -9.04 -16.54 8.45
N GLN A 473 -9.11 -16.40 7.13
CA GLN A 473 -8.36 -17.25 6.20
C GLN A 473 -6.85 -17.14 6.44
N LYS A 474 -6.31 -15.93 6.60
CA LYS A 474 -4.89 -15.72 6.91
C LYS A 474 -4.50 -16.34 8.24
N LEU A 475 -5.34 -16.18 9.28
CA LEU A 475 -5.10 -16.80 10.58
C LEU A 475 -5.10 -18.34 10.49
N ARG A 476 -6.12 -18.92 9.86
CA ARG A 476 -6.27 -20.38 9.69
C ARG A 476 -5.11 -20.96 8.87
N ASN A 477 -4.68 -20.29 7.81
CA ASN A 477 -3.56 -20.78 6.99
C ASN A 477 -2.23 -20.77 7.76
N CYS A 478 -2.05 -19.83 8.70
CA CYS A 478 -0.95 -19.85 9.66
C CYS A 478 -1.11 -21.02 10.65
N TYR A 479 -2.25 -21.12 11.34
CA TYR A 479 -2.53 -22.16 12.34
C TYR A 479 -3.23 -23.38 11.73
N ARG A 480 -2.46 -24.24 11.06
CA ARG A 480 -2.99 -25.43 10.34
C ARG A 480 -2.35 -26.77 10.70
N ARG A 481 -1.20 -26.75 11.40
CA ARG A 481 -0.43 -27.95 11.73
C ARG A 481 -0.97 -28.54 13.03
N ILE A 482 -1.59 -29.70 12.98
CA ILE A 482 -2.09 -30.41 14.16
C ILE A 482 -1.10 -31.50 14.55
N TYR A 483 -0.74 -31.53 15.83
CA TYR A 483 0.07 -32.59 16.41
C TYR A 483 -0.75 -33.32 17.48
N LEU A 484 -0.90 -34.63 17.29
CA LEU A 484 -1.63 -35.52 18.18
C LEU A 484 -0.64 -36.44 18.93
N PRO A 485 -0.87 -36.74 20.22
CA PRO A 485 -0.11 -37.74 20.97
C PRO A 485 -0.08 -39.08 20.22
N SER A 486 1.11 -39.65 20.07
CA SER A 486 1.33 -40.98 19.48
C SER A 486 2.36 -41.77 20.29
N LYS A 487 2.52 -43.07 20.00
CA LYS A 487 3.51 -43.92 20.68
C LYS A 487 4.95 -43.42 20.52
N ASP A 488 5.25 -42.83 19.36
CA ASP A 488 6.57 -42.31 18.99
C ASP A 488 6.65 -40.78 19.16
N GLY A 489 5.86 -40.20 20.07
CA GLY A 489 5.80 -38.77 20.35
C GLY A 489 4.56 -38.11 19.75
N PHE A 490 4.69 -37.53 18.55
CA PHE A 490 3.59 -36.82 17.89
C PHE A 490 3.30 -37.37 16.49
N LYS A 491 2.01 -37.46 16.16
CA LYS A 491 1.53 -37.67 14.79
C LYS A 491 1.06 -36.32 14.22
N GLU A 492 1.73 -35.87 13.17
CA GLU A 492 1.36 -34.64 12.45
C GLU A 492 0.18 -34.89 11.50
N LYS A 493 -0.70 -33.89 11.42
CA LYS A 493 -1.74 -33.73 10.40
C LYS A 493 -1.75 -32.28 9.93
N ASP A 494 -1.96 -32.08 8.63
CA ASP A 494 -2.11 -30.73 8.05
C ASP A 494 -3.55 -30.54 7.59
N MET A 495 -4.21 -29.49 8.10
CA MET A 495 -5.57 -29.15 7.66
C MET A 495 -5.60 -28.59 6.23
N GLY A 496 -4.46 -28.29 5.59
CA GLY A 496 -4.36 -27.79 4.21
C GLY A 496 -4.47 -26.27 4.13
N ILE A 497 -4.99 -25.73 3.03
CA ILE A 497 -5.26 -24.28 2.86
C ILE A 497 -6.77 -24.06 2.94
N SER A 498 -7.21 -23.08 3.72
CA SER A 498 -8.63 -22.73 3.80
C SER A 498 -9.05 -21.88 2.59
N THR A 499 -10.12 -22.30 1.91
CA THR A 499 -10.81 -21.51 0.88
C THR A 499 -12.08 -20.83 1.42
N ASN A 500 -12.36 -20.97 2.72
CA ASN A 500 -13.55 -20.41 3.33
C ASN A 500 -13.34 -18.93 3.69
N PHE A 501 -14.22 -18.08 3.15
CA PHE A 501 -14.27 -16.65 3.46
C PHE A 501 -15.44 -16.40 4.42
N GLY A 502 -15.16 -16.28 5.72
CA GLY A 502 -16.20 -16.05 6.72
C GLY A 502 -15.73 -16.10 8.18
N LYS A 503 -16.61 -15.73 9.11
CA LYS A 503 -16.39 -15.91 10.55
C LYS A 503 -16.53 -17.38 10.90
N LEU A 504 -15.41 -18.06 11.06
CA LEU A 504 -15.33 -19.43 11.50
C LEU A 504 -14.59 -19.49 12.83
N ASP A 505 -14.85 -20.56 13.57
CA ASP A 505 -14.26 -20.83 14.88
C ASP A 505 -13.14 -21.84 14.68
N LEU A 506 -11.91 -21.43 14.97
CA LEU A 506 -10.71 -22.27 14.79
C LEU A 506 -10.78 -23.55 15.64
N SER A 507 -11.36 -23.48 16.84
CA SER A 507 -11.56 -24.68 17.67
C SER A 507 -12.55 -25.65 17.03
N LYS A 508 -13.59 -25.13 16.38
CA LYS A 508 -14.58 -25.94 15.68
C LYS A 508 -13.98 -26.55 14.41
N GLU A 509 -13.22 -25.81 13.63
CA GLU A 509 -12.55 -26.35 12.44
C GLU A 509 -11.60 -27.50 12.78
N VAL A 510 -10.79 -27.35 13.82
CA VAL A 510 -9.90 -28.42 14.31
C VAL A 510 -10.72 -29.64 14.72
N TYR A 511 -11.81 -29.43 15.46
CA TYR A 511 -12.70 -30.51 15.90
C TYR A 511 -13.35 -31.25 14.72
N ASP A 512 -13.93 -30.50 13.78
CA ASP A 512 -14.62 -31.05 12.60
C ASP A 512 -13.64 -31.82 11.70
N TYR A 513 -12.41 -31.32 11.52
CA TYR A 513 -11.35 -32.00 10.80
C TYR A 513 -10.92 -33.31 11.48
N LEU A 514 -10.67 -33.28 12.79
CA LEU A 514 -10.30 -34.48 13.55
C LEU A 514 -11.42 -35.52 13.62
N LYS A 515 -12.68 -35.07 13.59
CA LYS A 515 -13.86 -35.92 13.46
C LYS A 515 -13.94 -36.58 12.09
N SER A 516 -13.73 -35.85 10.99
CA SER A 516 -13.72 -36.43 9.64
C SER A 516 -12.58 -37.44 9.44
N GLU A 517 -11.46 -37.23 10.12
CA GLU A 517 -10.30 -38.13 10.13
C GLU A 517 -10.47 -39.35 11.06
N GLY A 518 -11.61 -39.46 11.76
CA GLY A 518 -11.88 -40.56 12.70
C GLY A 518 -11.02 -40.56 13.96
N VAL A 519 -10.36 -39.44 14.28
CA VAL A 519 -9.56 -39.28 15.50
C VAL A 519 -10.47 -39.02 16.69
N ILE A 520 -11.44 -38.11 16.54
CA ILE A 520 -12.48 -37.82 17.53
C ILE A 520 -13.76 -38.53 17.12
N LEU A 521 -14.35 -39.30 18.03
CA LEU A 521 -15.59 -40.02 17.80
C LEU A 521 -16.71 -39.49 18.71
N GLU A 522 -17.83 -39.12 18.08
CA GLU A 522 -19.10 -38.82 18.76
C GLU A 522 -19.98 -40.06 18.92
N LYS A 523 -19.70 -41.12 18.17
CA LYS A 523 -20.37 -42.42 18.24
C LYS A 523 -19.35 -43.52 18.04
N LEU A 524 -19.46 -44.58 18.83
CA LEU A 524 -18.61 -45.76 18.73
C LEU A 524 -19.49 -46.99 18.50
N ALA A 525 -19.17 -47.78 17.48
CA ALA A 525 -19.91 -49.01 17.19
C ALA A 525 -19.48 -50.15 18.15
N PRO A 526 -20.41 -50.93 18.71
CA PRO A 526 -20.08 -52.05 19.61
C PRO A 526 -19.07 -53.04 19.02
N LEU A 527 -19.18 -53.35 17.73
CA LEU A 527 -18.26 -54.23 17.02
C LEU A 527 -16.81 -53.71 17.00
N ALA A 528 -16.60 -52.39 16.94
CA ALA A 528 -15.26 -51.81 16.99
C ALA A 528 -14.62 -52.04 18.37
N LEU A 529 -15.44 -51.96 19.42
CA LEU A 529 -15.01 -52.24 20.78
C LEU A 529 -14.65 -53.72 20.95
N VAL A 530 -15.47 -54.62 20.40
CA VAL A 530 -15.20 -56.07 20.39
C VAL A 530 -13.88 -56.38 19.70
N ASN A 531 -13.74 -55.95 18.45
CA ASN A 531 -12.60 -56.29 17.61
C ASN A 531 -11.28 -55.74 18.16
N LYS A 532 -11.32 -54.56 18.78
CA LYS A 532 -10.10 -53.88 19.25
C LYS A 532 -9.70 -54.25 20.68
N TYR A 533 -10.66 -54.40 21.60
CA TYR A 533 -10.37 -54.54 23.03
C TYR A 533 -10.74 -55.92 23.60
N LEU A 534 -11.75 -56.60 23.05
CA LEU A 534 -12.18 -57.93 23.51
C LEU A 534 -11.61 -59.10 22.67
N ALA A 535 -11.13 -58.88 21.46
CA ALA A 535 -10.71 -59.97 20.56
C ALA A 535 -9.76 -61.00 21.22
N GLY A 536 -8.77 -60.53 21.99
CA GLY A 536 -7.81 -61.38 22.71
C GLY A 536 -8.11 -61.63 24.20
N ASN A 537 -9.16 -61.02 24.77
CA ASN A 537 -9.44 -61.08 26.21
C ASN A 537 -10.77 -61.80 26.49
N THR A 538 -10.91 -62.41 27.67
CA THR A 538 -12.19 -62.99 28.12
C THR A 538 -13.15 -61.89 28.60
N TYR A 539 -12.59 -60.86 29.24
CA TYR A 539 -13.30 -59.66 29.67
C TYR A 539 -12.40 -58.42 29.59
N VAL A 540 -13.01 -57.23 29.65
CA VAL A 540 -12.30 -55.94 29.77
C VAL A 540 -12.95 -55.13 30.87
N ASP A 541 -12.14 -54.58 31.78
CA ASP A 541 -12.59 -53.61 32.79
C ASP A 541 -12.89 -52.26 32.14
N ILE A 542 -14.13 -51.79 32.33
CA ILE A 542 -14.64 -50.63 31.60
C ILE A 542 -13.98 -49.35 32.10
N ARG A 543 -13.71 -49.24 33.41
CA ARG A 543 -13.03 -48.09 33.98
C ARG A 543 -11.58 -48.04 33.47
N LYS A 544 -10.86 -49.16 33.50
CA LYS A 544 -9.49 -49.23 32.96
C LYS A 544 -9.44 -48.97 31.46
N LEU A 545 -10.45 -49.42 30.71
CA LEU A 545 -10.59 -49.11 29.29
C LEU A 545 -10.75 -47.60 29.07
N TYR A 546 -11.67 -46.97 29.80
CA TYR A 546 -11.89 -45.53 29.69
C TYR A 546 -10.64 -44.73 30.08
N ASP A 547 -9.99 -45.07 31.18
CA ASP A 547 -8.74 -44.43 31.61
C ASP A 547 -7.64 -44.61 30.55
N SER A 548 -7.51 -45.81 29.97
CA SER A 548 -6.55 -46.09 28.89
C SER A 548 -6.79 -45.24 27.64
N LEU A 549 -8.06 -45.06 27.23
CA LEU A 549 -8.42 -44.20 26.10
C LEU A 549 -8.00 -42.73 26.32
N LEU A 550 -7.99 -42.27 27.57
CA LEU A 550 -7.58 -40.91 27.92
C LEU A 550 -6.06 -40.79 28.16
N SER A 551 -5.38 -41.85 28.61
CA SER A 551 -3.97 -41.80 29.01
C SER A 551 -2.98 -42.29 27.95
N THR A 552 -3.42 -43.12 27.01
CA THR A 552 -2.54 -43.84 26.07
C THR A 552 -2.44 -43.08 24.74
N PRO A 553 -1.27 -42.52 24.39
CA PRO A 553 -1.08 -41.83 23.11
C PRO A 553 -1.38 -42.71 21.90
N GLY A 554 -2.11 -42.18 20.93
CA GLY A 554 -2.49 -42.87 19.70
C GLY A 554 -3.81 -43.66 19.78
N GLU A 555 -4.47 -43.66 20.93
CA GLU A 555 -5.84 -44.17 21.05
C GLU A 555 -6.87 -43.19 20.46
N ILE A 556 -8.07 -43.71 20.18
CA ILE A 556 -9.19 -42.87 19.73
C ILE A 556 -9.60 -41.88 20.83
N MET A 557 -9.95 -40.66 20.45
CA MET A 557 -10.47 -39.65 21.37
C MET A 557 -11.99 -39.70 21.35
N LEU A 558 -12.63 -39.74 22.52
CA LEU A 558 -14.08 -39.67 22.63
C LEU A 558 -14.53 -38.24 22.89
N ALA A 559 -15.56 -37.78 22.18
CA ALA A 559 -16.12 -36.44 22.37
C ALA A 559 -16.65 -36.22 23.79
N SER A 560 -17.19 -37.29 24.40
CA SER A 560 -17.57 -37.32 25.81
C SER A 560 -17.51 -38.73 26.37
N LYS A 561 -17.56 -38.84 27.71
CA LYS A 561 -17.70 -40.11 28.44
C LYS A 561 -18.94 -40.90 27.99
N ASP A 562 -20.02 -40.20 27.65
CA ASP A 562 -21.30 -40.81 27.24
C ASP A 562 -21.17 -41.62 25.96
N VAL A 563 -20.22 -41.28 25.08
CA VAL A 563 -19.98 -42.05 23.84
C VAL A 563 -19.63 -43.51 24.15
N LEU A 564 -18.82 -43.76 25.18
CA LEU A 564 -18.47 -45.12 25.60
C LEU A 564 -19.65 -45.81 26.30
N ILE A 565 -20.37 -45.08 27.17
CA ILE A 565 -21.52 -45.60 27.90
C ILE A 565 -22.60 -46.08 26.92
N GLU A 566 -22.97 -45.23 25.95
CA GLU A 566 -23.99 -45.56 24.96
C GLU A 566 -23.53 -46.69 24.02
N CYS A 567 -22.25 -46.74 23.66
CA CYS A 567 -21.67 -47.86 22.92
C CYS A 567 -21.84 -49.20 23.66
N ILE A 568 -21.55 -49.22 24.96
CA ILE A 568 -21.67 -50.42 25.79
C ILE A 568 -23.13 -50.81 25.99
N LYS A 569 -24.03 -49.86 26.27
CA LYS A 569 -25.47 -50.13 26.35
C LYS A 569 -25.99 -50.79 25.08
N GLN A 570 -25.64 -50.21 23.93
CA GLN A 570 -26.03 -50.76 22.64
C GLN A 570 -25.46 -52.16 22.44
N GLY A 571 -24.17 -52.39 22.74
CA GLY A 571 -23.52 -53.69 22.59
C GLY A 571 -24.11 -54.79 23.46
N VAL A 572 -24.48 -54.48 24.70
CA VAL A 572 -25.14 -55.42 25.61
C VAL A 572 -26.55 -55.75 25.13
N LYS A 573 -27.31 -54.73 24.71
CA LYS A 573 -28.66 -54.87 24.19
C LYS A 573 -28.71 -55.71 22.91
N THR A 574 -27.75 -55.52 22.00
CA THR A 574 -27.64 -56.30 20.76
C THR A 574 -26.97 -57.66 20.94
N GLY A 575 -26.53 -57.99 22.16
CA GLY A 575 -25.87 -59.27 22.47
C GLY A 575 -24.45 -59.40 21.90
N SER A 576 -23.79 -58.30 21.54
CA SER A 576 -22.40 -58.32 21.05
C SER A 576 -21.38 -58.66 22.14
N PHE A 577 -21.72 -58.38 23.40
CA PHE A 577 -21.01 -58.77 24.62
C PHE A 577 -21.98 -58.65 25.81
N ALA A 578 -21.63 -59.18 26.97
CA ALA A 578 -22.41 -59.04 28.20
C ALA A 578 -21.77 -58.02 29.15
N LEU A 579 -22.57 -57.43 30.05
CA LEU A 579 -22.07 -56.64 31.18
C LEU A 579 -22.04 -57.53 32.44
N GLY A 580 -20.94 -57.47 33.19
CA GLY A 580 -20.79 -58.21 34.43
C GLY A 580 -19.94 -57.49 35.46
N TYR A 581 -19.71 -58.18 36.58
CA TYR A 581 -18.83 -57.72 37.65
C TYR A 581 -17.75 -58.76 37.97
N LEU A 582 -16.57 -58.28 38.31
CA LEU A 582 -15.49 -59.11 38.83
C LEU A 582 -15.62 -59.24 40.35
N LYS A 583 -15.81 -60.46 40.87
CA LYS A 583 -15.77 -60.75 42.32
C LYS A 583 -14.57 -61.66 42.60
N GLY A 584 -13.46 -61.08 43.04
CA GLY A 584 -12.17 -61.79 43.07
C GLY A 584 -11.73 -62.14 41.65
N ASP A 585 -11.41 -63.41 41.38
CA ASP A 585 -11.07 -63.90 40.03
C ASP A 585 -12.27 -64.47 39.25
N LYS A 586 -13.49 -64.33 39.77
CA LYS A 586 -14.71 -64.88 39.13
C LYS A 586 -15.51 -63.80 38.41
N ILE A 587 -15.92 -64.13 37.18
CA ILE A 587 -16.79 -63.31 36.33
C ILE A 587 -18.25 -63.60 36.67
N GLU A 588 -19.01 -62.56 37.02
CA GLU A 588 -20.45 -62.63 37.23
C GLU A 588 -21.18 -61.82 36.15
N CYS A 589 -21.75 -62.50 35.16
CA CYS A 589 -22.58 -61.86 34.13
C CYS A 589 -23.88 -61.37 34.76
N LYS A 590 -24.24 -60.10 34.52
CA LYS A 590 -25.47 -59.49 35.05
C LYS A 590 -26.46 -59.08 33.97
N TYR A 591 -25.99 -58.58 32.82
CA TYR A 591 -26.86 -58.14 31.72
C TYR A 591 -26.39 -58.72 30.38
N PHE A 592 -27.31 -59.32 29.62
CA PHE A 592 -27.08 -59.81 28.26
C PHE A 592 -28.39 -59.76 27.47
N LYS A 593 -28.40 -59.13 26.29
CA LYS A 593 -29.62 -58.88 25.48
C LYS A 593 -30.70 -58.09 26.23
N GLU A 594 -30.29 -57.27 27.19
CA GLU A 594 -31.14 -56.42 28.02
C GLU A 594 -30.51 -55.02 28.14
N GLU A 595 -31.27 -54.02 28.61
CA GLU A 595 -30.76 -52.65 28.81
C GLU A 595 -29.93 -52.58 30.11
N PRO A 596 -28.61 -52.32 30.06
CA PRO A 596 -27.78 -52.32 31.26
C PRO A 596 -27.77 -50.96 31.96
N VAL A 597 -27.49 -50.97 33.26
CA VAL A 597 -27.10 -49.77 34.02
C VAL A 597 -25.60 -49.76 34.17
N ILE A 598 -24.94 -48.75 33.58
CA ILE A 598 -23.48 -48.61 33.56
C ILE A 598 -23.08 -47.49 34.50
N ASN A 599 -22.20 -47.78 35.45
CA ASN A 599 -21.79 -46.82 36.48
C ASN A 599 -20.31 -46.42 36.40
N LEU A 600 -19.50 -47.13 35.60
CA LEU A 600 -18.05 -46.94 35.47
C LEU A 600 -17.34 -47.03 36.83
N ILE A 601 -17.77 -48.00 37.63
CA ILE A 601 -17.19 -48.33 38.93
C ILE A 601 -16.12 -49.40 38.79
N GLU A 602 -15.34 -49.60 39.85
CA GLU A 602 -14.33 -50.66 39.88
C GLU A 602 -14.98 -52.02 39.72
N ASN A 603 -14.31 -52.91 38.99
CA ASN A 603 -14.75 -54.27 38.71
C ASN A 603 -15.98 -54.40 37.81
N GLU A 604 -16.49 -53.31 37.22
CA GLU A 604 -17.50 -53.38 36.16
C GLU A 604 -16.82 -53.74 34.83
N ILE A 605 -17.23 -54.86 34.21
CA ILE A 605 -16.54 -55.48 33.07
C ILE A 605 -17.49 -55.75 31.91
N ILE A 606 -16.97 -55.67 30.68
CA ILE A 606 -17.59 -56.27 29.49
C ILE A 606 -16.99 -57.66 29.26
N VAL A 607 -17.82 -58.63 28.91
CA VAL A 607 -17.46 -60.06 28.81
C VAL A 607 -17.88 -60.59 27.45
N LYS A 608 -17.09 -61.50 26.86
CA LYS A 608 -17.48 -62.21 25.64
C LYS A 608 -18.83 -62.91 25.82
N SER A 609 -19.70 -62.80 24.80
CA SER A 609 -21.06 -63.36 24.77
C SER A 609 -21.10 -64.82 25.19
N ASP A 610 -20.16 -65.63 24.69
CA ASP A 610 -20.13 -67.08 24.81
C ASP A 610 -19.98 -67.58 26.27
N LEU A 611 -19.48 -66.72 27.16
CA LEU A 611 -19.30 -67.04 28.59
C LEU A 611 -20.57 -66.82 29.42
N CYS A 612 -21.53 -66.05 28.91
CA CYS A 612 -22.74 -65.68 29.64
C CYS A 612 -23.99 -66.39 29.10
N GLU A 613 -23.88 -67.14 27.99
CA GLU A 613 -24.97 -67.96 27.45
C GLU A 613 -25.31 -69.21 28.28
N GLN A 614 -24.45 -69.64 29.23
CA GLN A 614 -24.57 -70.94 29.93
C GLN A 614 -25.18 -70.92 31.35
N LYS A 615 -25.91 -69.88 31.77
CA LYS A 615 -26.58 -69.86 33.09
C LYS A 615 -28.11 -69.72 32.99
N GLU A 616 -28.77 -70.83 32.68
CA GLU A 616 -30.12 -71.12 33.17
C GLU A 616 -30.16 -72.56 33.69
N ILE A 617 -30.42 -72.76 34.99
CA ILE A 617 -30.72 -74.07 35.59
C ILE A 617 -32.12 -74.00 36.23
N SER A 618 -33.02 -74.78 35.61
CA SER A 618 -34.14 -75.58 36.13
C SER A 618 -35.21 -74.97 37.07
N ILE A 619 -36.46 -74.97 36.57
CA ILE A 619 -37.65 -75.39 37.33
C ILE A 619 -38.42 -76.44 36.49
N GLU A 620 -38.97 -77.43 37.17
CA GLU A 620 -39.44 -78.76 36.74
C GLU A 620 -40.56 -78.82 35.67
N LYS A 621 -40.57 -79.92 34.89
CA LYS A 621 -41.66 -80.34 33.98
C LYS A 621 -42.79 -81.05 34.76
N PRO A 622 -44.02 -81.08 34.21
CA PRO A 622 -44.51 -82.35 33.67
C PRO A 622 -44.95 -82.27 32.19
N ILE A 623 -45.03 -83.45 31.60
CA ILE A 623 -45.10 -83.81 30.18
C ILE A 623 -46.55 -83.75 29.65
N GLU A 624 -46.76 -83.26 28.42
CA GLU A 624 -47.60 -83.95 27.43
C GLU A 624 -47.33 -83.48 26.00
N GLU A 625 -47.40 -84.45 25.10
CA GLU A 625 -47.00 -84.42 23.70
C GLU A 625 -48.15 -83.96 22.80
N LEU A 626 -47.77 -83.35 21.67
CA LEU A 626 -48.47 -83.26 20.38
C LEU A 626 -49.53 -82.17 20.09
N ALA A 627 -49.09 -81.32 19.14
CA ALA A 627 -49.78 -80.52 18.12
C ALA A 627 -50.50 -79.23 18.56
N PRO A 628 -50.23 -78.09 17.86
CA PRO A 628 -51.08 -77.79 16.72
C PRO A 628 -50.39 -77.14 15.50
N SER A 629 -51.17 -77.19 14.42
CA SER A 629 -50.99 -76.76 13.03
C SER A 629 -51.02 -75.23 12.81
N PRO A 630 -51.05 -74.74 11.55
CA PRO A 630 -50.05 -73.86 10.95
C PRO A 630 -50.33 -72.36 11.12
N LEU A 631 -49.26 -71.56 11.13
CA LEU A 631 -49.29 -70.11 10.92
C LEU A 631 -48.45 -69.78 9.67
N PRO A 632 -48.80 -68.70 8.95
CA PRO A 632 -48.65 -68.56 7.50
C PRO A 632 -47.20 -68.39 7.05
N PRO A 633 -46.88 -68.60 5.76
CA PRO A 633 -45.50 -68.54 5.30
C PRO A 633 -44.98 -67.10 5.42
N GLU A 634 -44.00 -66.88 6.28
CA GLU A 634 -43.05 -65.79 6.04
C GLU A 634 -42.20 -66.22 4.84
N ARG A 635 -42.45 -65.54 3.72
CA ARG A 635 -41.60 -65.61 2.54
C ARG A 635 -40.17 -65.32 2.97
N GLU A 636 -39.28 -66.27 2.79
CA GLU A 636 -37.89 -65.92 2.50
C GLU A 636 -37.96 -65.04 1.25
N GLU A 637 -37.80 -63.72 1.43
CA GLU A 637 -37.44 -62.87 0.31
C GLU A 637 -36.08 -63.37 -0.17
N GLU A 638 -36.10 -64.17 -1.25
CA GLU A 638 -34.94 -64.33 -2.11
C GLU A 638 -34.42 -62.94 -2.43
N LYS A 639 -33.34 -62.53 -1.78
CA LYS A 639 -32.68 -61.27 -2.11
C LYS A 639 -32.09 -61.45 -3.50
N GLU A 640 -32.73 -60.83 -4.50
CA GLU A 640 -32.16 -60.71 -5.83
C GLU A 640 -30.86 -59.88 -5.74
N TYR A 641 -29.75 -60.49 -6.14
CA TYR A 641 -28.46 -59.82 -6.22
C TYR A 641 -28.18 -59.42 -7.68
N PHE A 642 -27.79 -58.17 -7.91
CA PHE A 642 -27.28 -57.75 -9.21
C PHE A 642 -25.82 -58.19 -9.35
N SER A 643 -25.54 -59.08 -10.30
CA SER A 643 -24.19 -59.55 -10.61
C SER A 643 -23.39 -58.54 -11.45
N SER A 644 -24.07 -57.64 -12.15
CA SER A 644 -23.49 -56.49 -12.84
C SER A 644 -24.51 -55.34 -12.91
N ILE A 645 -24.02 -54.10 -12.93
CA ILE A 645 -24.85 -52.90 -13.03
C ILE A 645 -24.15 -51.92 -13.98
N GLN A 646 -24.88 -51.39 -14.96
CA GLN A 646 -24.43 -50.31 -15.82
C GLN A 646 -25.37 -49.12 -15.65
N LEU A 647 -24.82 -47.95 -15.30
CA LEU A 647 -25.60 -46.74 -15.03
C LEU A 647 -25.12 -45.62 -15.95
N GLU A 648 -26.06 -44.99 -16.66
CA GLU A 648 -25.82 -43.75 -17.41
C GLU A 648 -26.53 -42.59 -16.68
N LEU A 649 -25.75 -41.64 -16.16
CA LEU A 649 -26.25 -40.63 -15.23
C LEU A 649 -26.09 -39.23 -15.83
N LYS A 650 -27.19 -38.46 -15.87
CA LYS A 650 -27.16 -37.02 -16.18
C LYS A 650 -27.07 -36.23 -14.88
N VAL A 651 -25.92 -35.60 -14.63
CA VAL A 651 -25.58 -34.99 -13.34
C VAL A 651 -25.37 -33.48 -13.49
N PRO A 652 -26.04 -32.62 -12.69
CA PRO A 652 -25.79 -31.18 -12.70
C PRO A 652 -24.44 -30.84 -12.03
N VAL A 653 -23.84 -29.69 -12.38
CA VAL A 653 -22.45 -29.32 -12.01
C VAL A 653 -22.13 -29.44 -10.51
N GLY A 654 -23.08 -29.18 -9.61
CA GLY A 654 -22.90 -29.30 -8.15
C GLY A 654 -23.19 -30.70 -7.56
N GLY A 655 -23.59 -31.68 -8.37
CA GLY A 655 -24.02 -33.02 -7.92
C GLY A 655 -22.93 -34.09 -7.91
N LEU A 656 -21.73 -33.77 -8.41
CA LEU A 656 -20.64 -34.74 -8.60
C LEU A 656 -20.14 -35.37 -7.29
N SER A 657 -20.19 -34.64 -6.17
CA SER A 657 -19.84 -35.17 -4.84
C SER A 657 -20.75 -36.33 -4.41
N LYS A 658 -22.02 -36.31 -4.81
CA LYS A 658 -22.96 -37.41 -4.54
C LYS A 658 -22.65 -38.64 -5.39
N VAL A 659 -22.22 -38.45 -6.65
CA VAL A 659 -21.80 -39.53 -7.53
C VAL A 659 -20.53 -40.20 -7.01
N ALA A 660 -19.57 -39.42 -6.52
CA ALA A 660 -18.35 -39.93 -5.89
C ALA A 660 -18.67 -40.81 -4.65
N ASN A 661 -19.63 -40.40 -3.82
CA ASN A 661 -20.07 -41.21 -2.68
C ASN A 661 -20.73 -42.53 -3.10
N ILE A 662 -21.52 -42.52 -4.18
CA ILE A 662 -22.15 -43.73 -4.75
C ILE A 662 -21.08 -44.67 -5.33
N LEU A 663 -20.06 -44.13 -6.01
CA LEU A 663 -18.94 -44.91 -6.54
C LEU A 663 -18.13 -45.58 -5.42
N ASN A 664 -17.82 -44.83 -4.34
CA ASN A 664 -17.13 -45.39 -3.18
C ASN A 664 -17.94 -46.54 -2.55
N PHE A 665 -19.27 -46.41 -2.48
CA PHE A 665 -20.14 -47.49 -2.02
C PHE A 665 -20.10 -48.71 -2.95
N LEU A 666 -20.19 -48.52 -4.28
CA LEU A 666 -20.14 -49.60 -5.27
C LEU A 666 -18.79 -50.33 -5.27
N GLN A 667 -17.68 -49.62 -5.02
CA GLN A 667 -16.34 -50.22 -4.87
C GLN A 667 -16.22 -51.15 -3.67
N THR A 668 -17.06 -50.99 -2.64
CA THR A 668 -17.12 -51.95 -1.52
C THR A 668 -17.85 -53.27 -1.89
N LYS A 669 -18.52 -53.31 -3.06
CA LYS A 669 -19.37 -54.43 -3.49
C LYS A 669 -18.94 -55.08 -4.80
N PHE A 670 -18.28 -54.35 -5.71
CA PHE A 670 -17.82 -54.83 -7.01
C PHE A 670 -16.32 -54.59 -7.20
N SER A 671 -15.59 -55.62 -7.63
CA SER A 671 -14.12 -55.60 -7.77
C SER A 671 -13.64 -55.08 -9.13
N ASN A 672 -14.47 -55.10 -10.17
CA ASN A 672 -14.14 -54.59 -11.50
C ASN A 672 -15.07 -53.41 -11.85
N HIS A 673 -14.51 -52.24 -12.10
CA HIS A 673 -15.27 -51.00 -12.29
C HIS A 673 -14.57 -50.06 -13.28
N ASP A 674 -15.29 -49.65 -14.32
CA ASP A 674 -14.84 -48.65 -15.29
C ASP A 674 -15.80 -47.46 -15.29
N ILE A 675 -15.25 -46.25 -15.27
CA ILE A 675 -16.02 -45.00 -15.25
C ILE A 675 -15.80 -44.29 -16.58
N LYS A 676 -16.88 -44.07 -17.34
CA LYS A 676 -16.88 -43.22 -18.53
C LYS A 676 -17.53 -41.87 -18.19
N VAL A 677 -16.79 -40.79 -18.38
CA VAL A 677 -17.27 -39.42 -18.16
C VAL A 677 -17.42 -38.72 -19.50
N ILE A 678 -18.62 -38.20 -19.78
CA ILE A 678 -18.90 -37.37 -20.95
C ILE A 678 -19.09 -35.93 -20.46
N ILE A 679 -18.23 -35.03 -20.91
CA ILE A 679 -18.31 -33.59 -20.58
C ILE A 679 -18.86 -32.87 -21.81
N SER A 680 -20.08 -32.35 -21.71
CA SER A 680 -20.71 -31.55 -22.76
C SER A 680 -20.85 -30.11 -22.28
N VAL A 681 -20.09 -29.20 -22.89
CA VAL A 681 -20.15 -27.76 -22.63
C VAL A 681 -20.58 -27.05 -23.91
N SER A 682 -21.56 -26.16 -23.80
CA SER A 682 -22.12 -25.38 -24.91
C SER A 682 -22.35 -23.93 -24.47
N ASN A 683 -22.47 -23.01 -25.43
CA ASN A 683 -22.64 -21.56 -25.19
C ASN A 683 -21.46 -20.90 -24.44
N GLY A 684 -20.22 -21.15 -24.88
CA GLY A 684 -19.00 -20.51 -24.35
C GLY A 684 -17.88 -20.42 -25.40
N LYS A 685 -16.79 -19.72 -25.07
CA LYS A 685 -15.56 -19.67 -25.88
C LYS A 685 -14.37 -20.10 -25.01
N LEU A 686 -13.51 -20.94 -25.54
CA LEU A 686 -12.29 -21.40 -24.89
C LEU A 686 -11.11 -21.21 -25.86
N ASP A 687 -10.02 -20.61 -25.37
CA ASP A 687 -8.80 -20.47 -26.15
C ASP A 687 -8.13 -21.84 -26.36
N VAL A 688 -7.55 -22.05 -27.54
CA VAL A 688 -6.92 -23.34 -27.89
C VAL A 688 -5.73 -23.64 -26.96
N LYS A 689 -4.96 -22.63 -26.54
CA LYS A 689 -3.87 -22.82 -25.57
C LYS A 689 -4.39 -23.18 -24.19
N ASP A 690 -5.49 -22.56 -23.73
CA ASP A 690 -6.09 -22.93 -22.46
C ASP A 690 -6.61 -24.39 -22.45
N PHE A 691 -7.08 -24.90 -23.60
CA PHE A 691 -7.44 -26.31 -23.71
C PHE A 691 -6.21 -27.24 -23.60
N GLU A 692 -5.11 -26.93 -24.30
CA GLU A 692 -3.90 -27.75 -24.25
C GLU A 692 -3.21 -27.68 -22.88
N ASP A 693 -2.97 -26.47 -22.36
CA ASP A 693 -2.13 -26.23 -21.19
C ASP A 693 -2.88 -26.50 -19.87
N LYS A 694 -4.20 -26.22 -19.80
CA LYS A 694 -4.94 -26.36 -18.55
C LYS A 694 -5.82 -27.59 -18.50
N ILE A 695 -6.39 -28.01 -19.63
CA ILE A 695 -7.34 -29.14 -19.64
C ILE A 695 -6.59 -30.43 -20.00
N ARG A 696 -5.87 -30.46 -21.13
CA ARG A 696 -5.18 -31.68 -21.56
C ARG A 696 -3.99 -32.01 -20.66
N GLU A 697 -3.22 -31.01 -20.22
CA GLU A 697 -2.13 -31.25 -19.26
C GLU A 697 -2.64 -31.80 -17.92
N ALA A 698 -3.72 -31.22 -17.37
CA ALA A 698 -4.30 -31.69 -16.11
C ALA A 698 -4.86 -33.13 -16.21
N LEU A 699 -5.51 -33.48 -17.33
CA LEU A 699 -5.97 -34.85 -17.57
C LEU A 699 -4.80 -35.83 -17.70
N ASN A 700 -3.72 -35.43 -18.37
CA ASN A 700 -2.51 -36.25 -18.49
C ASN A 700 -1.81 -36.45 -17.14
N GLN A 701 -1.69 -35.40 -16.32
CA GLN A 701 -1.13 -35.50 -14.96
C GLN A 701 -1.96 -36.43 -14.07
N ALA A 702 -3.27 -36.43 -14.24
CA ALA A 702 -4.19 -37.35 -13.57
C ALA A 702 -4.24 -38.76 -14.20
N LYS A 703 -3.49 -39.02 -15.28
CA LYS A 703 -3.48 -40.27 -16.06
C LYS A 703 -4.86 -40.65 -16.63
N ILE A 704 -5.67 -39.65 -16.97
CA ILE A 704 -7.02 -39.83 -17.52
C ILE A 704 -6.94 -39.76 -19.05
N GLN A 705 -7.35 -40.82 -19.74
CA GLN A 705 -7.32 -40.88 -21.20
C GLN A 705 -8.58 -40.28 -21.83
N ILE A 706 -8.41 -39.45 -22.86
CA ILE A 706 -9.51 -38.97 -23.70
C ILE A 706 -9.91 -40.08 -24.67
N LEU A 707 -11.13 -40.61 -24.53
CA LEU A 707 -11.64 -41.72 -25.36
C LEU A 707 -12.27 -41.26 -26.68
N LYS A 708 -12.82 -40.03 -26.72
CA LYS A 708 -13.42 -39.41 -27.92
C LYS A 708 -13.42 -37.89 -27.76
N GLU A 709 -13.02 -37.16 -28.80
CA GLU A 709 -12.96 -35.70 -28.83
C GLU A 709 -13.71 -35.19 -30.07
N GLU A 710 -14.78 -34.42 -29.89
CA GLU A 710 -15.52 -33.75 -30.98
C GLU A 710 -15.52 -32.25 -30.70
N LYS A 711 -14.90 -31.48 -31.60
CA LYS A 711 -14.80 -30.02 -31.56
C LYS A 711 -15.57 -29.46 -32.77
N ASN A 712 -16.49 -28.52 -32.55
CA ASN A 712 -17.19 -27.81 -33.62
C ASN A 712 -16.51 -26.49 -33.95
#